data_AF-A0A8C5HGH2-F1
#
_entry.id   AF-A0A8C5HGH2-F1
#
_cell.length_a   1.000
_cell.length_b   1.000
_cell.length_c   1.000
_cell.angle_alpha   90.00
_cell.angle_beta   90.00
_cell.angle_gamma   90.00
#
_symmetry.space_group_name_H-M   'P 1'
#
loop_
_entity.id
_entity.type
_entity.pdbx_description
1 polymer ?
#
loop_
_entity_poly.entity_id
_entity_poly.type
_entity_poly.pdbx_seq_one_letter_code
_entity_poly.pdbx_strand_id
1 'polypeptide(L)'
;ILSVSILRAVMSHFHCYHFCLFRTAIGEIDFFKIQDEDETANLIWSDSAVQHEKIAELRNYQRINHFPGMGEICRKDCLARNMSKIIKCQPQEYSFIPKTWIFPAEYTQFQNYVKELRRKRKQKTFIVKPANGAMGHGISLIRNCEKLPVQEHYIVQEYLDKPFLMEGYKFDLRIYILVTSCDPLRIFLYNDGLVRMGTEKYHAPSEANLSQLYMHLTNYSVNKHNENFERDETTDKGSKRSISWFTEFLRTNDYDVAKFWGDVSELVVKTLIVAEPHVLHAYRMCRPGQPPGSDSVCFEVLGFDIILDRKLKPWLLEINRAPSFGTDQKIDYDVKKGVLLNALKLLNIRLSDKKRDLAQQKAEAQRRLYGHGSMKKLSAASSDWEKQRHKLEQRREELKERLAQVRKQISREEHEKQHLGNYRRIYPPDDKLLLEKYESLLSAAFQTFLAGRAASLQKEMNNPLKRMKEEDILDLLEQCELDDEKLMGKTSKQKGPKPLKINTTPSASPTLSGPIRRSISCPRSIASLSSPNELRIFSSRPSPTVPMPTALVRPSSAMPRSHSLSRSGFAHRVPHSNSLGTIHSNLGDPLINLRTKEQEAELVHQTLVVLNAMRIRFPGKTEEEAEAVLDEVSAALCMCARECVILVLDIVHINVRSALQRIWREPDVDSLHLYRLFNRVFNRLLWSHGQGLWNCLSNTGSSWETNFSKSSEVLSPQELQCCRRLVQLCRDCLLVVYKFVSESRGSLTGLSPEWDDTR
;
A
#
# COMPACT_ATOMS: atom_id res chain seq x y z
N ILE A 1 23.20 19.15 26.18
CA ILE A 1 22.95 19.01 24.72
C ILE A 1 21.52 18.52 24.57
N LEU A 2 20.60 19.42 24.24
CA LEU A 2 19.17 19.15 24.15
C LEU A 2 18.90 18.11 23.05
N SER A 3 18.41 16.95 23.46
CA SER A 3 17.82 15.96 22.56
C SER A 3 16.52 16.54 21.99
N VAL A 4 16.62 17.22 20.85
CA VAL A 4 15.46 17.49 20.01
C VAL A 4 14.98 16.11 19.52
N SER A 5 13.97 15.57 20.21
CA SER A 5 13.39 14.28 19.84
C SER A 5 12.55 14.49 18.60
N ILE A 6 12.98 13.94 17.47
CA ILE A 6 12.43 14.18 16.13
C ILE A 6 11.57 12.99 15.66
N LEU A 7 10.52 13.23 14.88
CA LEU A 7 9.63 12.20 14.33
C LEU A 7 10.38 11.46 13.21
N ARG A 8 10.37 10.12 13.25
CA ARG A 8 11.11 9.30 12.30
C ARG A 8 10.18 8.56 11.36
N ALA A 9 10.47 8.65 10.06
CA ALA A 9 9.80 7.88 9.01
C ALA A 9 10.78 6.96 8.28
N VAL A 10 10.38 5.70 8.10
CA VAL A 10 11.06 4.73 7.20
C VAL A 10 10.27 4.64 5.92
N MET A 11 11.00 4.63 4.81
CA MET A 11 10.43 4.39 3.49
C MET A 11 11.07 3.13 2.92
N SER A 12 10.27 2.12 2.59
CA SER A 12 10.75 0.87 1.99
C SER A 12 10.36 0.82 0.50
N HIS A 13 11.38 0.87 -0.36
CA HIS A 13 11.48 0.49 -1.79
C HIS A 13 10.41 0.91 -2.87
N PHE A 14 10.96 1.56 -3.93
CA PHE A 14 10.57 1.77 -5.36
C PHE A 14 9.46 2.75 -5.85
N HIS A 15 9.86 4.01 -6.13
CA HIS A 15 9.89 4.68 -7.46
C HIS A 15 10.42 6.12 -7.27
N CYS A 16 11.51 6.52 -7.93
CA CYS A 16 12.15 7.85 -7.75
C CYS A 16 11.18 9.03 -7.92
N TYR A 17 10.11 8.88 -8.71
CA TYR A 17 9.10 9.91 -8.94
C TYR A 17 8.06 10.04 -7.81
N HIS A 18 7.74 8.98 -7.07
CA HIS A 18 6.86 9.04 -5.89
C HIS A 18 7.59 9.62 -4.67
N PHE A 19 8.90 9.46 -4.67
CA PHE A 19 9.81 9.86 -3.61
C PHE A 19 9.83 11.37 -3.37
N CYS A 20 9.76 12.20 -4.41
CA CYS A 20 9.82 13.66 -4.27
C CYS A 20 8.59 14.26 -3.58
N LEU A 21 7.39 13.83 -3.97
CA LEU A 21 6.14 14.37 -3.42
C LEU A 21 5.97 13.97 -1.95
N PHE A 22 6.18 12.70 -1.65
CA PHE A 22 6.03 12.20 -0.28
C PHE A 22 7.10 12.79 0.65
N ARG A 23 8.34 12.97 0.18
CA ARG A 23 9.39 13.70 0.94
C ARG A 23 8.99 15.14 1.23
N THR A 24 8.37 15.82 0.26
CA THR A 24 7.89 17.19 0.46
C THR A 24 6.81 17.23 1.54
N ALA A 25 5.84 16.33 1.49
CA ALA A 25 4.77 16.24 2.49
C ALA A 25 5.30 15.86 3.89
N ILE A 26 6.27 14.95 3.96
CA ILE A 26 6.95 14.54 5.21
C ILE A 26 7.75 15.69 5.82
N GLY A 27 8.49 16.44 4.99
CA GLY A 27 9.29 17.58 5.44
C GLY A 27 8.44 18.72 6.01
N GLU A 28 7.20 18.87 5.54
CA GLU A 28 6.23 19.85 6.08
C GLU A 28 5.58 19.42 7.41
N ILE A 29 5.72 18.16 7.83
CA ILE A 29 5.14 17.62 9.09
C ILE A 29 6.26 17.24 10.08
N ASP A 30 7.45 17.84 9.95
CA ASP A 30 8.62 17.61 10.84
C ASP A 30 9.06 16.14 10.95
N PHE A 31 8.78 15.31 9.94
CA PHE A 31 9.30 13.95 9.86
C PHE A 31 10.67 13.93 9.21
N PHE A 32 11.55 13.08 9.73
CA PHE A 32 12.88 12.87 9.19
C PHE A 32 13.02 11.44 8.67
N LYS A 33 13.59 11.32 7.48
CA LYS A 33 13.91 10.01 6.90
C LYS A 33 15.01 9.36 7.74
N ILE A 34 14.82 8.10 8.10
CA ILE A 34 15.87 7.24 8.67
C ILE A 34 16.29 6.15 7.68
N GLN A 35 17.35 5.42 7.99
CA GLN A 35 17.85 4.33 7.15
C GLN A 35 16.76 3.26 6.97
N ASP A 36 16.72 2.65 5.79
CA ASP A 36 15.66 1.72 5.39
C ASP A 36 15.64 0.44 6.27
N GLU A 37 16.71 0.16 7.00
CA GLU A 37 16.88 -0.97 7.93
C GLU A 37 16.41 -0.68 9.37
N ASP A 38 16.10 0.58 9.74
CA ASP A 38 15.71 0.94 11.11
C ASP A 38 14.23 0.61 11.38
N GLU A 39 13.98 -0.47 12.11
CA GLU A 39 12.61 -0.91 12.43
C GLU A 39 11.88 -0.06 13.49
N THR A 40 12.50 1.03 13.99
CA THR A 40 11.97 1.82 15.11
C THR A 40 11.19 3.09 14.71
N ALA A 41 10.92 3.27 13.41
CA ALA A 41 10.18 4.42 12.90
C ALA A 41 8.74 4.49 13.38
N ASN A 42 8.23 5.71 13.51
CA ASN A 42 6.83 5.98 13.82
C ASN A 42 5.94 5.74 12.60
N LEU A 43 6.41 6.10 11.41
CA LEU A 43 5.71 5.94 10.15
C LEU A 43 6.52 5.04 9.22
N ILE A 44 5.87 4.02 8.66
CA ILE A 44 6.40 3.12 7.65
C ILE A 44 5.55 3.28 6.40
N TRP A 45 6.19 3.63 5.29
CA TRP A 45 5.52 3.75 4.00
C TRP A 45 6.06 2.72 3.00
N SER A 46 5.15 1.96 2.41
CA SER A 46 5.41 0.99 1.34
C SER A 46 4.48 1.28 0.16
N ASP A 47 5.01 1.37 -1.05
CA ASP A 47 4.18 1.55 -2.25
C ASP A 47 3.53 0.23 -2.68
N SER A 48 4.15 -0.90 -2.35
CA SER A 48 3.62 -2.24 -2.65
C SER A 48 2.83 -2.82 -1.49
N ALA A 49 2.03 -3.86 -1.78
CA ALA A 49 1.27 -4.60 -0.79
C ALA A 49 2.20 -5.19 0.28
N VAL A 50 1.87 -4.94 1.55
CA VAL A 50 2.66 -5.41 2.70
C VAL A 50 2.21 -6.81 3.11
N GLN A 51 3.17 -7.69 3.39
CA GLN A 51 2.92 -9.04 3.89
C GLN A 51 2.37 -9.02 5.33
N HIS A 52 1.53 -9.99 5.67
CA HIS A 52 0.87 -10.04 6.98
C HIS A 52 1.86 -10.15 8.14
N GLU A 53 2.96 -10.87 7.93
CA GLU A 53 4.04 -11.07 8.91
C GLU A 53 4.66 -9.73 9.30
N LYS A 54 4.88 -8.84 8.33
CA LYS A 54 5.47 -7.53 8.61
C LYS A 54 4.56 -6.65 9.47
N ILE A 55 3.24 -6.76 9.26
CA ILE A 55 2.25 -6.04 10.07
C ILE A 55 2.20 -6.62 11.50
N ALA A 56 2.41 -7.94 11.64
CA ALA A 56 2.47 -8.59 12.94
C ALA A 56 3.66 -8.15 13.79
N GLU A 57 4.81 -7.87 13.16
CA GLU A 57 6.05 -7.41 13.83
C GLU A 57 5.96 -5.99 14.39
N LEU A 58 5.01 -5.16 13.93
CA LEU A 58 4.95 -3.75 14.30
C LEU A 58 4.72 -3.54 15.81
N ARG A 59 5.16 -2.40 16.33
CA ARG A 59 4.80 -1.96 17.69
C ARG A 59 3.57 -1.06 17.65
N ASN A 60 2.87 -0.93 18.78
CA ASN A 60 1.57 -0.23 18.81
C ASN A 60 1.67 1.28 18.52
N TYR A 61 2.86 1.88 18.69
CA TYR A 61 3.12 3.27 18.33
C TYR A 61 3.40 3.48 16.84
N GLN A 62 3.67 2.41 16.08
CA GLN A 62 4.03 2.49 14.67
C GLN A 62 2.78 2.58 13.81
N ARG A 63 2.92 3.18 12.63
CA ARG A 63 1.87 3.31 11.62
C ARG A 63 2.38 2.84 10.27
N ILE A 64 1.57 2.05 9.57
CA ILE A 64 1.86 1.56 8.22
C ILE A 64 0.71 1.86 7.27
N ASN A 65 1.02 2.18 6.02
CA ASN A 65 0.06 2.66 5.02
C ASN A 65 -0.72 1.54 4.27
N HIS A 66 -0.85 0.34 4.85
CA HIS A 66 -1.64 -0.76 4.28
C HIS A 66 -2.40 -1.54 5.36
N PHE A 67 -3.65 -1.90 5.09
CA PHE A 67 -4.36 -2.92 5.86
C PHE A 67 -4.10 -4.35 5.33
N PRO A 68 -4.01 -5.35 6.22
CA PRO A 68 -4.06 -6.75 5.81
C PRO A 68 -5.47 -7.09 5.31
N GLY A 69 -5.58 -7.94 4.30
CA GLY A 69 -6.88 -8.35 3.74
C GLY A 69 -7.55 -7.36 2.78
N MET A 70 -7.03 -6.14 2.57
CA MET A 70 -7.62 -5.16 1.63
C MET A 70 -7.66 -5.65 0.17
N GLY A 71 -6.83 -6.66 -0.16
CA GLY A 71 -6.84 -7.35 -1.45
C GLY A 71 -8.20 -7.96 -1.85
N GLU A 72 -9.11 -8.17 -0.89
CA GLU A 72 -10.46 -8.68 -1.11
C GLU A 72 -11.36 -7.73 -1.92
N ILE A 73 -11.04 -6.44 -1.95
CA ILE A 73 -11.72 -5.44 -2.80
C ILE A 73 -10.79 -4.78 -3.83
N CYS A 74 -9.47 -4.84 -3.64
CA CYS A 74 -8.52 -4.27 -4.59
C CYS A 74 -8.18 -5.19 -5.77
N ARG A 75 -8.34 -6.52 -5.62
CA ARG A 75 -8.24 -7.43 -6.76
C ARG A 75 -9.57 -7.53 -7.48
N LYS A 76 -9.54 -7.45 -8.82
CA LYS A 76 -10.74 -7.44 -9.67
C LYS A 76 -11.63 -8.68 -9.48
N ASP A 77 -11.01 -9.85 -9.39
CA ASP A 77 -11.69 -11.13 -9.17
C ASP A 77 -12.29 -11.24 -7.76
N CYS A 78 -11.54 -10.85 -6.72
CA CYS A 78 -12.05 -10.85 -5.35
C CYS A 78 -13.20 -9.84 -5.17
N LEU A 79 -13.06 -8.63 -5.71
CA LEU A 79 -14.10 -7.61 -5.70
C LEU A 79 -15.39 -8.14 -6.34
N ALA A 80 -15.29 -8.71 -7.54
CA ALA A 80 -16.43 -9.29 -8.25
C ALA A 80 -17.10 -10.41 -7.43
N ARG A 81 -16.30 -11.29 -6.81
CA ARG A 81 -16.79 -12.41 -5.98
C ARG A 81 -17.54 -11.92 -4.75
N ASN A 82 -16.95 -10.98 -4.01
CA ASN A 82 -17.50 -10.47 -2.75
C ASN A 82 -18.75 -9.59 -3.01
N MET A 83 -18.72 -8.77 -4.06
CA MET A 83 -19.89 -8.01 -4.51
C MET A 83 -21.02 -8.93 -4.96
N SER A 84 -20.73 -10.00 -5.70
CA SER A 84 -21.76 -10.96 -6.14
C SER A 84 -22.45 -11.67 -4.96
N LYS A 85 -21.74 -11.91 -3.84
CA LYS A 85 -22.34 -12.47 -2.62
C LYS A 85 -23.28 -11.47 -1.97
N ILE A 86 -22.84 -10.23 -1.75
CA ILE A 86 -23.67 -9.23 -1.07
C ILE A 86 -24.86 -8.78 -1.91
N ILE A 87 -24.73 -8.69 -3.23
CA ILE A 87 -25.82 -8.34 -4.16
C ILE A 87 -26.95 -9.37 -4.10
N LYS A 88 -26.65 -10.66 -3.89
CA LYS A 88 -27.69 -11.69 -3.72
C LYS A 88 -28.52 -11.46 -2.45
N CYS A 89 -27.90 -10.95 -1.39
CA CYS A 89 -28.57 -10.65 -0.13
C CYS A 89 -29.26 -9.27 -0.12
N GLN A 90 -28.65 -8.28 -0.75
CA GLN A 90 -29.04 -6.86 -0.70
C GLN A 90 -29.00 -6.21 -2.10
N PRO A 91 -29.85 -6.65 -3.06
CA PRO A 91 -29.73 -6.23 -4.46
C PRO A 91 -30.02 -4.75 -4.70
N GLN A 92 -30.89 -4.14 -3.89
CA GLN A 92 -31.28 -2.73 -4.05
C GLN A 92 -30.16 -1.76 -3.63
N GLU A 93 -29.32 -2.18 -2.68
CA GLU A 93 -28.29 -1.32 -2.09
C GLU A 93 -26.99 -1.30 -2.89
N TYR A 94 -26.69 -2.39 -3.60
CA TYR A 94 -25.44 -2.61 -4.34
C TYR A 94 -25.64 -2.55 -5.87
N SER A 95 -26.38 -1.55 -6.34
CA SER A 95 -26.67 -1.37 -7.77
C SER A 95 -25.62 -0.56 -8.54
N PHE A 96 -24.49 -0.24 -7.92
CA PHE A 96 -23.43 0.64 -8.44
C PHE A 96 -22.21 -0.10 -9.02
N ILE A 97 -22.27 -1.43 -9.13
CA ILE A 97 -21.21 -2.23 -9.77
C ILE A 97 -21.77 -2.92 -11.03
N PRO A 98 -21.08 -2.87 -12.18
CA PRO A 98 -21.52 -3.59 -13.36
C PRO A 98 -21.49 -5.10 -13.12
N LYS A 99 -22.40 -5.85 -13.75
CA LYS A 99 -22.38 -7.31 -13.67
C LYS A 99 -21.04 -7.83 -14.18
N THR A 100 -20.43 -8.69 -13.39
CA THR A 100 -19.07 -9.19 -13.62
C THR A 100 -19.07 -10.70 -13.44
N TRP A 101 -18.39 -11.41 -14.32
CA TRP A 101 -18.20 -12.86 -14.31
C TRP A 101 -16.71 -13.19 -14.24
N ILE A 102 -16.34 -14.13 -13.38
CA ILE A 102 -14.95 -14.54 -13.15
C ILE A 102 -14.64 -15.79 -13.96
N PHE A 103 -13.67 -15.74 -14.86
CA PHE A 103 -13.28 -16.87 -15.69
C PHE A 103 -12.07 -17.61 -15.10
N PRO A 104 -11.99 -18.95 -15.24
CA PRO A 104 -12.95 -19.84 -15.93
C PRO A 104 -14.20 -20.23 -15.11
N ALA A 105 -14.23 -19.89 -13.81
CA ALA A 105 -15.21 -20.41 -12.85
C ALA A 105 -16.69 -20.14 -13.20
N GLU A 106 -16.97 -19.02 -13.84
CA GLU A 106 -18.33 -18.54 -14.13
C GLU A 106 -18.65 -18.51 -15.65
N TYR A 107 -17.87 -19.26 -16.45
CA TYR A 107 -18.06 -19.35 -17.90
C TYR A 107 -19.49 -19.78 -18.27
N THR A 108 -20.00 -20.84 -17.63
CA THR A 108 -21.34 -21.38 -17.92
C THR A 108 -22.44 -20.38 -17.59
N GLN A 109 -22.29 -19.64 -16.50
CA GLN A 109 -23.23 -18.61 -16.05
C GLN A 109 -23.25 -17.45 -17.05
N PHE A 110 -22.08 -17.03 -17.55
CA PHE A 110 -21.97 -16.02 -18.61
C PHE A 110 -22.62 -16.50 -19.91
N GLN A 111 -22.35 -17.74 -20.35
CA GLN A 111 -22.96 -18.32 -21.55
C GLN A 111 -24.49 -18.36 -21.46
N ASN A 112 -25.03 -18.74 -20.31
CA ASN A 112 -26.47 -18.74 -20.08
C ASN A 112 -27.07 -17.33 -20.16
N TYR A 113 -26.38 -16.34 -19.59
CA TYR A 113 -26.77 -14.93 -19.68
C TYR A 113 -26.77 -14.41 -21.13
N VAL A 114 -25.73 -14.72 -21.90
CA VAL A 114 -25.63 -14.36 -23.32
C VAL A 114 -26.74 -15.03 -24.14
N LYS A 115 -27.04 -16.31 -23.89
CA LYS A 115 -28.17 -17.02 -24.53
C LYS A 115 -29.51 -16.34 -24.21
N GLU A 116 -29.72 -15.92 -22.96
CA GLU A 116 -30.92 -15.21 -22.56
C GLU A 116 -31.04 -13.83 -23.24
N LEU A 117 -29.94 -13.10 -23.36
CA LEU A 117 -29.90 -11.83 -24.10
C LEU A 117 -30.26 -12.03 -25.57
N ARG A 118 -29.70 -13.06 -26.22
CA ARG A 118 -30.04 -13.44 -27.60
C ARG A 118 -31.52 -13.80 -27.74
N ARG A 119 -32.09 -14.57 -26.80
CA ARG A 119 -33.53 -14.89 -26.78
C ARG A 119 -34.40 -13.65 -26.67
N LYS A 120 -33.98 -12.65 -25.89
CA LYS A 120 -34.66 -11.36 -25.74
C LYS A 120 -34.35 -10.38 -26.88
N ARG A 121 -33.61 -10.79 -27.92
CA ARG A 121 -33.11 -9.94 -29.01
C ARG A 121 -32.39 -8.67 -28.51
N LYS A 122 -31.68 -8.79 -27.38
CA LYS A 122 -30.88 -7.71 -26.78
C LYS A 122 -29.41 -7.92 -27.09
N GLN A 123 -28.76 -6.88 -27.58
CA GLN A 123 -27.32 -6.84 -27.78
C GLN A 123 -26.67 -6.04 -26.65
N LYS A 124 -25.58 -6.59 -26.10
CA LYS A 124 -24.78 -5.96 -25.05
C LYS A 124 -23.29 -6.10 -25.40
N THR A 125 -22.53 -5.11 -24.98
CA THR A 125 -21.07 -5.09 -25.07
C THR A 125 -20.50 -5.44 -23.70
N PHE A 126 -19.42 -6.20 -23.70
CA PHE A 126 -18.70 -6.60 -22.50
C PHE A 126 -17.24 -6.16 -22.62
N ILE A 127 -16.61 -5.91 -21.49
CA ILE A 127 -15.19 -5.59 -21.38
C ILE A 127 -14.50 -6.75 -20.68
N VAL A 128 -13.46 -7.27 -21.32
CA VAL A 128 -12.60 -8.33 -20.79
C VAL A 128 -11.40 -7.67 -20.16
N LYS A 129 -11.08 -8.04 -18.91
CA LYS A 129 -9.95 -7.47 -18.16
C LYS A 129 -9.15 -8.60 -17.52
N PRO A 130 -7.82 -8.59 -17.55
CA PRO A 130 -7.01 -9.58 -16.82
C PRO A 130 -7.28 -9.45 -15.31
N ALA A 131 -7.31 -10.58 -14.59
CA ALA A 131 -7.65 -10.58 -13.16
C ALA A 131 -6.62 -9.77 -12.32
N ASN A 132 -5.34 -9.86 -12.68
CA ASN A 132 -4.23 -9.15 -12.03
C ASN A 132 -3.65 -8.01 -12.90
N GLY A 133 -4.36 -7.60 -13.96
CA GLY A 133 -3.89 -6.57 -14.88
C GLY A 133 -4.02 -5.16 -14.32
N ALA A 134 -3.08 -4.28 -14.70
CA ALA A 134 -3.10 -2.86 -14.42
C ALA A 134 -2.82 -2.04 -15.71
N MET A 135 -2.96 -0.72 -15.64
CA MET A 135 -2.56 0.22 -16.70
C MET A 135 -3.27 0.05 -18.06
N GLY A 136 -4.36 -0.73 -18.12
CA GLY A 136 -5.12 -0.94 -19.35
C GLY A 136 -4.59 -2.07 -20.26
N HIS A 137 -3.50 -2.75 -19.88
CA HIS A 137 -2.95 -3.85 -20.67
C HIS A 137 -3.87 -5.08 -20.66
N GLY A 138 -4.03 -5.70 -21.83
CA GLY A 138 -4.85 -6.90 -22.01
C GLY A 138 -6.36 -6.66 -21.93
N ILE A 139 -6.81 -5.39 -21.96
CA ILE A 139 -8.24 -5.07 -22.00
C ILE A 139 -8.75 -5.10 -23.44
N SER A 140 -9.85 -5.81 -23.67
CA SER A 140 -10.56 -5.85 -24.94
C SER A 140 -12.06 -5.69 -24.75
N LEU A 141 -12.74 -5.21 -25.79
CA LEU A 141 -14.20 -5.16 -25.82
C LEU A 141 -14.71 -6.27 -26.74
N ILE A 142 -15.78 -6.94 -26.30
CA ILE A 142 -16.43 -8.01 -27.04
C ILE A 142 -17.92 -7.77 -27.10
N ARG A 143 -18.58 -8.32 -28.12
CA ARG A 143 -20.04 -8.41 -28.16
C ARG A 143 -20.46 -9.86 -27.98
N ASN A 144 -21.73 -10.02 -27.64
CA ASN A 144 -22.43 -11.29 -27.37
C ASN A 144 -22.28 -12.43 -28.41
N CYS A 145 -21.40 -12.33 -29.42
CA CYS A 145 -21.24 -13.25 -30.55
C CYS A 145 -19.87 -13.97 -30.61
N GLU A 146 -18.93 -13.70 -29.71
CA GLU A 146 -17.56 -14.27 -29.79
C GLU A 146 -17.30 -15.36 -28.74
N LYS A 147 -16.66 -16.47 -29.13
CA LYS A 147 -16.18 -17.50 -28.21
C LYS A 147 -14.89 -17.01 -27.57
N LEU A 148 -14.91 -16.80 -26.26
CA LEU A 148 -13.70 -16.45 -25.51
C LEU A 148 -12.87 -17.70 -25.16
N PRO A 149 -11.53 -17.58 -25.08
CA PRO A 149 -10.67 -18.67 -24.63
C PRO A 149 -11.01 -19.03 -23.18
N VAL A 150 -11.38 -20.29 -22.95
CA VAL A 150 -11.95 -20.77 -21.67
C VAL A 150 -10.87 -20.98 -20.61
N GLN A 151 -9.60 -21.11 -20.98
CA GLN A 151 -8.52 -21.53 -20.07
C GLN A 151 -7.75 -20.38 -19.41
N GLU A 152 -8.04 -19.13 -19.76
CA GLU A 152 -7.32 -17.97 -19.21
C GLU A 152 -8.04 -17.33 -18.01
N HIS A 153 -7.26 -16.72 -17.12
CA HIS A 153 -7.76 -16.05 -15.91
C HIS A 153 -8.03 -14.56 -16.15
N TYR A 154 -9.28 -14.24 -16.46
CA TYR A 154 -9.77 -12.87 -16.63
C TYR A 154 -11.15 -12.68 -16.01
N ILE A 155 -11.59 -11.43 -15.94
CA ILE A 155 -12.98 -11.08 -15.65
C ILE A 155 -13.66 -10.56 -16.92
N VAL A 156 -14.92 -10.93 -17.10
CA VAL A 156 -15.81 -10.36 -18.12
C VAL A 156 -16.81 -9.49 -17.40
N GLN A 157 -16.93 -8.23 -17.80
CA GLN A 157 -17.80 -7.26 -17.14
C GLN A 157 -18.72 -6.59 -18.17
N GLU A 158 -19.97 -6.30 -17.79
CA GLU A 158 -20.85 -5.48 -18.63
C GLU A 158 -20.25 -4.10 -18.88
N TYR A 159 -20.17 -3.71 -20.15
CA TYR A 159 -19.66 -2.41 -20.53
C TYR A 159 -20.76 -1.34 -20.41
N LEU A 160 -20.40 -0.19 -19.82
CA LEU A 160 -21.28 0.97 -19.75
C LEU A 160 -21.28 1.71 -21.10
N ASP A 161 -22.33 1.45 -21.89
CA ASP A 161 -22.51 1.93 -23.27
C ASP A 161 -23.01 3.38 -23.39
N LYS A 162 -23.43 3.98 -22.27
CA LYS A 162 -23.94 5.36 -22.18
C LYS A 162 -23.31 6.10 -21.00
N PRO A 163 -21.98 6.34 -21.03
CA PRO A 163 -21.32 7.14 -20.01
C PRO A 163 -21.79 8.60 -20.08
N PHE A 164 -21.62 9.34 -19.00
CA PHE A 164 -21.66 10.80 -19.05
C PHE A 164 -20.46 11.28 -19.87
N LEU A 165 -20.71 12.22 -20.79
CA LEU A 165 -19.69 12.73 -21.70
C LEU A 165 -19.40 14.18 -21.37
N MET A 166 -18.12 14.53 -21.39
CA MET A 166 -17.66 15.90 -21.24
C MET A 166 -17.09 16.35 -22.58
N GLU A 167 -17.73 17.35 -23.22
CA GLU A 167 -17.33 17.84 -24.54
C GLU A 167 -17.27 16.74 -25.63
N GLY A 168 -18.03 15.65 -25.44
CA GLY A 168 -18.05 14.47 -26.33
C GLY A 168 -17.00 13.41 -25.99
N TYR A 169 -16.17 13.61 -24.97
CA TYR A 169 -15.18 12.63 -24.50
C TYR A 169 -15.70 11.80 -23.33
N LYS A 170 -15.34 10.52 -23.33
CA LYS A 170 -15.52 9.64 -22.17
C LYS A 170 -14.46 9.99 -21.12
N PHE A 171 -14.83 9.96 -19.84
CA PHE A 171 -13.87 10.14 -18.76
C PHE A 171 -14.16 9.18 -17.59
N ASP A 172 -13.15 9.01 -16.74
CA ASP A 172 -13.31 8.41 -15.43
C ASP A 172 -12.84 9.37 -14.32
N LEU A 173 -13.25 9.07 -13.10
CA LEU A 173 -12.90 9.79 -11.89
C LEU A 173 -12.00 8.92 -11.02
N ARG A 174 -10.82 9.44 -10.67
CA ARG A 174 -9.95 8.93 -9.61
C ARG A 174 -10.23 9.70 -8.33
N ILE A 175 -10.89 9.06 -7.37
CA ILE A 175 -11.20 9.62 -6.06
C ILE A 175 -10.31 8.99 -5.00
N TYR A 176 -9.75 9.80 -4.11
CA TYR A 176 -8.86 9.33 -3.04
C TYR A 176 -9.64 9.14 -1.73
N ILE A 177 -9.56 7.93 -1.17
CA ILE A 177 -10.23 7.56 0.07
C ILE A 177 -9.16 7.20 1.10
N LEU A 178 -9.27 7.77 2.30
CA LEU A 178 -8.41 7.45 3.44
C LEU A 178 -9.19 6.60 4.44
N VAL A 179 -8.68 5.40 4.73
CA VAL A 179 -9.17 4.56 5.83
C VAL A 179 -8.15 4.67 6.97
N THR A 180 -8.57 5.15 8.14
CA THR A 180 -7.65 5.37 9.28
C THR A 180 -7.77 4.29 10.36
N SER A 181 -8.81 3.46 10.29
CA SER A 181 -9.05 2.36 11.22
C SER A 181 -10.12 1.43 10.64
N CYS A 182 -10.03 0.14 10.96
CA CYS A 182 -11.08 -0.86 10.77
C CYS A 182 -11.77 -1.24 12.11
N ASP A 183 -11.25 -0.80 13.27
CA ASP A 183 -11.83 -1.14 14.58
C ASP A 183 -11.70 0.04 15.55
N PRO A 184 -12.69 0.97 15.58
CA PRO A 184 -13.87 1.03 14.71
C PRO A 184 -13.54 1.52 13.29
N LEU A 185 -14.32 1.09 12.30
CA LEU A 185 -14.18 1.54 10.91
C LEU A 185 -14.30 3.07 10.80
N ARG A 186 -13.33 3.73 10.16
CA ARG A 186 -13.31 5.18 9.89
C ARG A 186 -12.84 5.48 8.48
N ILE A 187 -13.71 6.14 7.71
CA ILE A 187 -13.53 6.37 6.27
C ILE A 187 -13.66 7.86 5.97
N PHE A 188 -12.68 8.38 5.24
CA PHE A 188 -12.60 9.77 4.80
C PHE A 188 -12.51 9.83 3.28
N LEU A 189 -13.31 10.68 2.67
CA LEU A 189 -13.29 10.97 1.25
C LEU A 189 -12.55 12.30 1.04
N TYR A 190 -11.62 12.34 0.09
CA TYR A 190 -10.98 13.61 -0.31
C TYR A 190 -11.89 14.35 -1.28
N ASN A 191 -12.22 15.62 -1.02
CA ASN A 191 -13.15 16.40 -1.86
C ASN A 191 -12.52 16.89 -3.18
N ASP A 192 -11.45 16.24 -3.63
CA ASP A 192 -10.84 16.45 -4.93
C ASP A 192 -10.26 15.12 -5.46
N GLY A 193 -9.75 15.13 -6.66
CA GLY A 193 -9.21 13.96 -7.33
C GLY A 193 -8.80 14.28 -8.75
N LEU A 194 -8.72 13.26 -9.59
CA LEU A 194 -8.33 13.43 -10.99
C LEU A 194 -9.47 12.97 -11.90
N VAL A 195 -9.81 13.81 -12.87
CA VAL A 195 -10.63 13.46 -14.02
C VAL A 195 -9.69 13.07 -15.15
N ARG A 196 -9.87 11.86 -15.69
CA ARG A 196 -9.05 11.32 -16.78
C ARG A 196 -9.92 11.17 -18.02
N MET A 197 -9.67 12.01 -19.03
CA MET A 197 -10.42 11.97 -20.28
C MET A 197 -9.80 10.98 -21.28
N GLY A 198 -10.63 10.44 -22.16
CA GLY A 198 -10.18 9.81 -23.40
C GLY A 198 -9.63 10.85 -24.37
N THR A 199 -8.84 10.39 -25.35
CA THR A 199 -8.21 11.25 -26.37
C THR A 199 -9.01 11.34 -27.66
N GLU A 200 -10.01 10.49 -27.82
CA GLU A 200 -10.92 10.48 -28.96
C GLU A 200 -12.38 10.63 -28.50
N LYS A 201 -13.21 11.26 -29.34
CA LYS A 201 -14.63 11.44 -29.05
C LYS A 201 -15.32 10.08 -28.94
N TYR A 202 -16.20 9.98 -27.95
CA TYR A 202 -16.88 8.74 -27.65
C TYR A 202 -17.99 8.45 -28.65
N HIS A 203 -17.91 7.26 -29.24
CA HIS A 203 -19.03 6.66 -29.96
C HIS A 203 -19.49 5.39 -29.24
N ALA A 204 -20.79 5.11 -29.30
CA ALA A 204 -21.33 3.89 -28.70
C ALA A 204 -20.68 2.64 -29.35
N PRO A 205 -20.41 1.58 -28.57
CA PRO A 205 -19.70 0.41 -29.07
C PRO A 205 -20.51 -0.32 -30.15
N SER A 206 -19.88 -0.52 -31.30
CA SER A 206 -20.35 -1.20 -32.49
C SER A 206 -19.24 -2.12 -33.00
N GLU A 207 -19.55 -3.08 -33.88
CA GLU A 207 -18.54 -4.02 -34.39
C GLU A 207 -17.36 -3.32 -35.10
N ALA A 208 -17.58 -2.11 -35.65
CA ALA A 208 -16.56 -1.33 -36.34
C ALA A 208 -15.58 -0.59 -35.40
N ASN A 209 -15.93 -0.34 -34.13
CA ASN A 209 -15.13 0.50 -33.23
C ASN A 209 -14.62 -0.22 -31.96
N LEU A 210 -14.89 -1.52 -31.78
CA LEU A 210 -14.39 -2.26 -30.59
C LEU A 210 -12.86 -2.24 -30.44
N SER A 211 -12.14 -2.16 -31.56
CA SER A 211 -10.68 -2.07 -31.59
C SER A 211 -10.12 -0.66 -31.32
N GLN A 212 -10.97 0.38 -31.36
CA GLN A 212 -10.58 1.76 -31.11
C GLN A 212 -10.51 2.03 -29.60
N LEU A 213 -9.43 1.56 -28.97
CA LEU A 213 -9.32 1.60 -27.51
C LEU A 213 -9.20 3.03 -26.94
N TYR A 214 -8.71 4.02 -27.70
CA TYR A 214 -8.51 5.40 -27.23
C TYR A 214 -9.80 6.17 -26.90
N MET A 215 -10.93 5.82 -27.53
CA MET A 215 -12.26 6.36 -27.15
C MET A 215 -12.94 5.56 -26.02
N HIS A 216 -12.54 4.30 -25.82
CA HIS A 216 -13.19 3.39 -24.89
C HIS A 216 -12.48 3.24 -23.54
N LEU A 217 -11.16 3.47 -23.48
CA LEU A 217 -10.31 3.40 -22.30
C LEU A 217 -9.79 4.79 -21.94
N THR A 218 -9.94 5.16 -20.67
CA THR A 218 -9.58 6.49 -20.12
C THR A 218 -8.26 6.46 -19.34
N ASN A 219 -7.59 5.30 -19.30
CA ASN A 219 -6.32 5.15 -18.59
C ASN A 219 -5.26 6.10 -19.16
N TYR A 220 -4.61 6.86 -18.27
CA TYR A 220 -3.49 7.75 -18.61
C TYR A 220 -2.35 7.02 -19.34
N SER A 221 -2.00 5.81 -18.90
CA SER A 221 -0.94 4.99 -19.52
C SER A 221 -1.19 4.66 -20.97
N VAL A 222 -2.46 4.54 -21.39
CA VAL A 222 -2.86 4.29 -22.77
C VAL A 222 -2.88 5.61 -23.55
N ASN A 223 -3.56 6.61 -23.00
CA ASN A 223 -3.82 7.87 -23.70
C ASN A 223 -2.60 8.78 -23.81
N LYS A 224 -1.62 8.72 -22.91
CA LYS A 224 -0.41 9.59 -22.94
C LYS A 224 0.45 9.43 -24.19
N HIS A 225 0.27 8.32 -24.92
CA HIS A 225 0.99 8.00 -26.15
C HIS A 225 0.21 8.38 -27.41
N ASN A 226 -1.05 8.80 -27.30
CA ASN A 226 -1.82 9.30 -28.43
C ASN A 226 -1.35 10.71 -28.80
N GLU A 227 -1.25 10.99 -30.10
CA GLU A 227 -0.91 12.31 -30.64
C GLU A 227 -1.92 13.38 -30.21
N ASN A 228 -3.18 12.99 -29.99
CA ASN A 228 -4.25 13.88 -29.53
C ASN A 228 -4.24 14.14 -28.00
N PHE A 229 -3.22 13.67 -27.27
CA PHE A 229 -3.13 13.89 -25.83
C PHE A 229 -2.70 15.32 -25.51
N GLU A 230 -3.67 16.18 -25.21
CA GLU A 230 -3.42 17.56 -24.82
C GLU A 230 -2.88 17.63 -23.38
N ARG A 231 -1.59 17.97 -23.28
CA ARG A 231 -0.89 18.23 -22.01
C ARG A 231 -1.07 19.65 -21.48
N ASP A 232 -1.90 20.46 -22.14
CA ASP A 232 -2.15 21.84 -21.76
C ASP A 232 -2.54 21.91 -20.27
N GLU A 233 -1.79 22.70 -19.51
CA GLU A 233 -1.97 22.86 -18.07
C GLU A 233 -3.03 23.92 -17.73
N THR A 234 -3.58 24.60 -18.74
CA THR A 234 -4.73 25.49 -18.54
C THR A 234 -5.94 24.67 -18.07
N THR A 235 -6.64 25.21 -17.08
CA THR A 235 -7.67 24.50 -16.30
C THR A 235 -8.80 23.92 -17.17
N ASP A 236 -9.00 24.47 -18.38
CA ASP A 236 -10.14 24.19 -19.23
C ASP A 236 -9.84 23.35 -20.48
N LYS A 237 -8.57 23.00 -20.79
CA LYS A 237 -8.21 22.35 -22.07
C LYS A 237 -7.49 21.01 -21.95
N GLY A 238 -6.81 20.74 -20.84
CA GLY A 238 -6.05 19.50 -20.68
C GLY A 238 -6.89 18.22 -20.62
N SER A 239 -6.31 17.11 -21.11
CA SER A 239 -6.86 15.73 -21.02
C SER A 239 -6.94 15.17 -19.58
N LYS A 240 -6.42 15.93 -18.61
CA LYS A 240 -6.50 15.66 -17.17
C LYS A 240 -6.98 16.93 -16.48
N ARG A 241 -8.04 16.84 -15.67
CA ARG A 241 -8.61 17.96 -14.91
C ARG A 241 -8.78 17.56 -13.44
N SER A 242 -8.94 18.52 -12.54
CA SER A 242 -9.26 18.22 -11.12
C SER A 242 -10.75 17.92 -10.96
N ILE A 243 -11.11 17.21 -9.89
CA ILE A 243 -12.54 17.02 -9.56
C ILE A 243 -13.15 18.33 -9.08
N SER A 244 -12.39 19.19 -8.41
CA SER A 244 -12.82 20.55 -8.08
C SER A 244 -13.32 21.29 -9.33
N TRP A 245 -12.54 21.29 -10.42
CA TRP A 245 -12.96 21.85 -11.69
C TRP A 245 -14.21 21.16 -12.25
N PHE A 246 -14.28 19.82 -12.18
CA PHE A 246 -15.44 19.08 -12.67
C PHE A 246 -16.73 19.40 -11.89
N THR A 247 -16.64 19.63 -10.59
CA THR A 247 -17.81 20.04 -9.79
C THR A 247 -18.27 21.46 -10.13
N GLU A 248 -17.36 22.35 -10.54
CA GLU A 248 -17.72 23.66 -11.08
C GLU A 248 -18.40 23.53 -12.45
N PHE A 249 -17.87 22.65 -13.31
CA PHE A 249 -18.50 22.32 -14.59
C PHE A 249 -19.93 21.79 -14.37
N LEU A 250 -20.13 20.87 -13.43
CA LEU A 250 -21.46 20.37 -13.10
C LEU A 250 -22.40 21.48 -12.62
N ARG A 251 -21.92 22.37 -11.75
CA ARG A 251 -22.70 23.51 -11.24
C ARG A 251 -23.09 24.48 -12.37
N THR A 252 -22.16 24.78 -13.27
CA THR A 252 -22.37 25.66 -14.41
C THR A 252 -23.37 25.09 -15.42
N ASN A 253 -23.49 23.76 -15.49
CA ASN A 253 -24.44 23.05 -16.34
C ASN A 253 -25.70 22.58 -15.59
N ASP A 254 -26.04 23.21 -14.46
CA ASP A 254 -27.25 22.95 -13.67
C ASP A 254 -27.42 21.51 -13.14
N TYR A 255 -26.31 20.82 -12.85
CA TYR A 255 -26.33 19.51 -12.21
C TYR A 255 -26.17 19.61 -10.68
N ASP A 256 -26.83 18.70 -9.96
CA ASP A 256 -26.77 18.63 -8.49
C ASP A 256 -25.45 18.02 -8.01
N VAL A 257 -24.51 18.90 -7.63
CA VAL A 257 -23.20 18.54 -7.09
C VAL A 257 -23.31 17.88 -5.70
N ALA A 258 -24.30 18.26 -4.89
CA ALA A 258 -24.49 17.68 -3.56
C ALA A 258 -24.95 16.22 -3.68
N LYS A 259 -25.87 15.95 -4.61
CA LYS A 259 -26.29 14.59 -4.95
C LYS A 259 -25.13 13.76 -5.51
N PHE A 260 -24.31 14.30 -6.41
CA PHE A 260 -23.12 13.62 -6.93
C PHE A 260 -22.20 13.15 -5.78
N TRP A 261 -21.85 14.06 -4.86
CA TRP A 261 -21.01 13.70 -3.72
C TRP A 261 -21.70 12.75 -2.73
N GLY A 262 -23.02 12.84 -2.58
CA GLY A 262 -23.82 11.91 -1.78
C GLY A 262 -23.77 10.48 -2.35
N ASP A 263 -24.05 10.33 -3.64
CA ASP A 263 -24.04 9.04 -4.34
C ASP A 263 -22.63 8.41 -4.33
N VAL A 264 -21.57 9.22 -4.52
CA VAL A 264 -20.17 8.76 -4.42
C VAL A 264 -19.82 8.32 -3.00
N SER A 265 -20.25 9.08 -1.97
CA SER A 265 -19.98 8.73 -0.57
C SER A 265 -20.65 7.41 -0.20
N GLU A 266 -21.91 7.22 -0.59
CA GLU A 266 -22.61 5.94 -0.39
C GLU A 266 -21.92 4.77 -1.07
N LEU A 267 -21.49 4.96 -2.33
CA LEU A 267 -20.76 3.94 -3.08
C LEU A 267 -19.49 3.51 -2.33
N VAL A 268 -18.70 4.46 -1.85
CA VAL A 268 -17.44 4.19 -1.13
C VAL A 268 -17.70 3.46 0.18
N VAL A 269 -18.64 3.96 1.01
CA VAL A 269 -18.94 3.34 2.31
C VAL A 269 -19.45 1.92 2.13
N LYS A 270 -20.43 1.70 1.24
CA LYS A 270 -20.98 0.36 0.96
C LYS A 270 -19.90 -0.58 0.43
N THR A 271 -18.97 -0.09 -0.38
CA THR A 271 -17.84 -0.90 -0.88
C THR A 271 -16.90 -1.32 0.24
N LEU A 272 -16.56 -0.42 1.16
CA LEU A 272 -15.70 -0.74 2.30
C LEU A 272 -16.40 -1.60 3.35
N ILE A 273 -17.72 -1.52 3.50
CA ILE A 273 -18.52 -2.45 4.31
C ILE A 273 -18.36 -3.91 3.85
N VAL A 274 -18.23 -4.14 2.54
CA VAL A 274 -17.96 -5.48 1.99
C VAL A 274 -16.56 -5.98 2.36
N ALA A 275 -15.57 -5.07 2.41
CA ALA A 275 -14.19 -5.41 2.80
C ALA A 275 -14.02 -5.60 4.31
N GLU A 276 -14.79 -4.85 5.10
CA GLU A 276 -14.66 -4.75 6.55
C GLU A 276 -14.50 -6.09 7.29
N PRO A 277 -15.36 -7.11 7.09
CA PRO A 277 -15.20 -8.38 7.80
C PRO A 277 -13.89 -9.10 7.46
N HIS A 278 -13.41 -8.97 6.22
CA HIS A 278 -12.15 -9.57 5.79
C HIS A 278 -10.95 -8.83 6.39
N VAL A 279 -10.97 -7.50 6.34
CA VAL A 279 -9.91 -6.63 6.88
C VAL A 279 -9.84 -6.75 8.40
N LEU A 280 -10.96 -6.67 9.10
CA LEU A 280 -11.02 -6.77 10.55
C LEU A 280 -10.50 -8.13 11.03
N HIS A 281 -10.92 -9.22 10.38
CA HIS A 281 -10.43 -10.55 10.71
C HIS A 281 -8.91 -10.65 10.50
N ALA A 282 -8.40 -10.24 9.34
CA ALA A 282 -6.98 -10.29 9.04
C ALA A 282 -6.15 -9.40 10.00
N TYR A 283 -6.64 -8.21 10.32
CA TYR A 283 -6.00 -7.28 11.24
C TYR A 283 -5.89 -7.87 12.65
N ARG A 284 -6.99 -8.42 13.19
CA ARG A 284 -6.99 -9.06 14.52
C ARG A 284 -6.11 -10.31 14.57
N MET A 285 -5.96 -11.04 13.45
CA MET A 285 -5.03 -12.17 13.35
C MET A 285 -3.56 -11.72 13.31
N CYS A 286 -3.25 -10.61 12.63
CA CYS A 286 -1.89 -10.04 12.62
C CYS A 286 -1.53 -9.38 13.95
N ARG A 287 -2.52 -8.88 14.70
CA ARG A 287 -2.31 -8.09 15.93
C ARG A 287 -2.97 -8.73 17.17
N PRO A 288 -2.63 -9.98 17.54
CA PRO A 288 -3.18 -10.61 18.73
C PRO A 288 -2.70 -9.87 19.98
N GLY A 289 -3.63 -9.51 20.88
CA GLY A 289 -3.29 -8.86 22.14
C GLY A 289 -3.26 -7.33 22.13
N GLN A 290 -3.73 -6.68 21.07
CA GLN A 290 -4.06 -5.25 21.13
C GLN A 290 -5.18 -5.03 22.18
N PRO A 291 -4.99 -4.11 23.15
CA PRO A 291 -6.04 -3.76 24.08
C PRO A 291 -7.27 -3.20 23.37
N PRO A 292 -8.50 -3.48 23.84
CA PRO A 292 -9.70 -2.86 23.32
C PRO A 292 -9.59 -1.32 23.29
N GLY A 293 -9.87 -0.71 22.14
CA GLY A 293 -9.78 0.75 21.96
C GLY A 293 -8.36 1.30 21.75
N SER A 294 -7.37 0.45 21.46
CA SER A 294 -6.07 0.88 20.93
C SER A 294 -6.22 1.63 19.60
N ASP A 295 -5.24 2.50 19.29
CA ASP A 295 -5.24 3.17 17.99
C ASP A 295 -4.82 2.19 16.89
N SER A 296 -5.36 2.37 15.69
CA SER A 296 -5.02 1.50 14.57
C SER A 296 -3.55 1.65 14.19
N VAL A 297 -2.89 0.52 13.95
CA VAL A 297 -1.52 0.46 13.43
C VAL A 297 -1.51 0.67 11.91
N CYS A 298 -2.62 0.33 11.24
CA CYS A 298 -2.75 0.45 9.80
C CYS A 298 -3.60 1.68 9.44
N PHE A 299 -3.24 2.31 8.33
CA PHE A 299 -4.10 3.24 7.59
C PHE A 299 -3.89 2.95 6.11
N GLU A 300 -4.76 3.42 5.22
CA GLU A 300 -4.57 3.15 3.78
C GLU A 300 -5.19 4.27 2.94
N VAL A 301 -4.47 4.67 1.89
CA VAL A 301 -4.95 5.63 0.89
C VAL A 301 -5.31 4.85 -0.37
N LEU A 302 -6.61 4.70 -0.62
CA LEU A 302 -7.16 3.97 -1.75
C LEU A 302 -7.51 4.92 -2.90
N GLY A 303 -7.19 4.52 -4.13
CA GLY A 303 -7.66 5.18 -5.34
C GLY A 303 -8.88 4.47 -5.92
N PHE A 304 -10.06 5.08 -5.82
CA PHE A 304 -11.29 4.56 -6.42
C PHE A 304 -11.40 5.05 -7.86
N ASP A 305 -11.61 4.12 -8.79
CA ASP A 305 -11.88 4.42 -10.20
C ASP A 305 -13.38 4.31 -10.42
N ILE A 306 -14.02 5.46 -10.66
CA ILE A 306 -15.48 5.58 -10.81
C ILE A 306 -15.78 6.13 -12.19
N ILE A 307 -16.83 5.62 -12.83
CA ILE A 307 -17.38 6.19 -14.05
C ILE A 307 -18.82 6.64 -13.81
N LEU A 308 -19.21 7.75 -14.43
CA LEU A 308 -20.58 8.24 -14.39
C LEU A 308 -21.35 7.76 -15.62
N ASP A 309 -22.58 7.32 -15.44
CA ASP A 309 -23.49 7.11 -16.57
C ASP A 309 -24.17 8.42 -17.00
N ARG A 310 -24.87 8.41 -18.13
CA ARG A 310 -25.59 9.57 -18.66
C ARG A 310 -26.60 10.22 -17.69
N LYS A 311 -26.97 9.56 -16.59
CA LYS A 311 -27.85 10.08 -15.53
C LYS A 311 -27.06 10.54 -14.30
N LEU A 312 -25.74 10.70 -14.42
CA LEU A 312 -24.80 10.99 -13.34
C LEU A 312 -24.79 9.97 -12.20
N LYS A 313 -25.26 8.74 -12.43
CA LYS A 313 -25.12 7.68 -11.43
C LYS A 313 -23.67 7.19 -11.43
N PRO A 314 -23.00 7.12 -10.27
CA PRO A 314 -21.64 6.60 -10.17
C PRO A 314 -21.61 5.08 -10.21
N TRP A 315 -20.66 4.55 -10.97
CA TRP A 315 -20.38 3.12 -11.12
C TRP A 315 -18.94 2.81 -10.75
N LEU A 316 -18.73 1.85 -9.86
CA LEU A 316 -17.41 1.40 -9.43
C LEU A 316 -16.76 0.54 -10.52
N LEU A 317 -15.55 0.90 -10.95
CA LEU A 317 -14.75 0.13 -11.91
C LEU A 317 -13.70 -0.74 -11.24
N GLU A 318 -12.87 -0.15 -10.38
CA GLU A 318 -11.81 -0.82 -9.64
C GLU A 318 -11.37 0.02 -8.43
N ILE A 319 -10.60 -0.61 -7.53
CA ILE A 319 -10.02 0.03 -6.35
C ILE A 319 -8.54 -0.28 -6.34
N ASN A 320 -7.74 0.78 -6.37
CA ASN A 320 -6.29 0.70 -6.38
C ASN A 320 -5.75 0.92 -4.97
N ARG A 321 -5.16 -0.13 -4.38
CA ARG A 321 -4.48 -0.04 -3.07
C ARG A 321 -3.17 0.75 -3.08
N ALA A 322 -2.57 0.86 -4.25
CA ALA A 322 -1.34 1.60 -4.49
C ALA A 322 -1.56 2.56 -5.67
N PRO A 323 -2.34 3.64 -5.46
CA PRO A 323 -2.54 4.62 -6.52
C PRO A 323 -1.21 5.30 -6.85
N SER A 324 -0.97 5.57 -8.14
CA SER A 324 0.25 6.28 -8.57
C SER A 324 0.29 7.69 -8.00
N PHE A 325 1.36 8.00 -7.27
CA PHE A 325 1.66 9.33 -6.73
C PHE A 325 2.66 10.14 -7.58
N GLY A 326 2.85 9.76 -8.85
CA GLY A 326 3.76 10.46 -9.77
C GLY A 326 3.22 11.84 -10.13
N THR A 327 4.09 12.84 -10.23
CA THR A 327 3.69 14.24 -10.48
C THR A 327 4.25 14.73 -11.80
N ASP A 328 3.66 14.25 -12.90
CA ASP A 328 4.06 14.67 -14.26
C ASP A 328 3.52 16.06 -14.62
N GLN A 329 2.40 16.47 -14.02
CA GLN A 329 1.71 17.75 -14.26
C GLN A 329 1.43 18.48 -12.94
N LYS A 330 1.24 19.81 -13.01
CA LYS A 330 0.92 20.64 -11.83
C LYS A 330 -0.32 20.16 -11.07
N ILE A 331 -1.37 19.77 -11.78
CA ILE A 331 -2.61 19.23 -11.20
C ILE A 331 -2.33 17.95 -10.38
N ASP A 332 -1.46 17.07 -10.87
CA ASP A 332 -1.06 15.88 -10.10
C ASP A 332 -0.39 16.28 -8.79
N TYR A 333 0.54 17.25 -8.83
CA TYR A 333 1.24 17.73 -7.64
C TYR A 333 0.27 18.31 -6.61
N ASP A 334 -0.62 19.23 -7.01
CA ASP A 334 -1.49 19.94 -6.07
C ASP A 334 -2.50 18.99 -5.40
N VAL A 335 -3.15 18.12 -6.19
CA VAL A 335 -4.11 17.14 -5.65
C VAL A 335 -3.40 16.11 -4.78
N LYS A 336 -2.33 15.47 -5.28
CA LYS A 336 -1.69 14.36 -4.57
C LYS A 336 -0.93 14.82 -3.33
N LYS A 337 -0.30 16.01 -3.36
CA LYS A 337 0.32 16.61 -2.16
C LYS A 337 -0.74 16.81 -1.09
N GLY A 338 -1.87 17.41 -1.45
CA GLY A 338 -2.97 17.66 -0.52
C GLY A 338 -3.56 16.38 0.08
N VAL A 339 -3.69 15.31 -0.71
CA VAL A 339 -4.10 13.97 -0.24
C VAL A 339 -3.14 13.47 0.84
N LEU A 340 -1.84 13.44 0.55
CA LEU A 340 -0.83 12.91 1.46
C LEU A 340 -0.68 13.76 2.73
N LEU A 341 -0.57 15.08 2.58
CA LEU A 341 -0.36 16.01 3.68
C LEU A 341 -1.54 15.99 4.67
N ASN A 342 -2.77 16.07 4.16
CA ASN A 342 -3.96 16.05 5.01
C ASN A 342 -4.17 14.67 5.65
N ALA A 343 -3.81 13.58 4.95
CA ALA A 343 -3.87 12.24 5.53
C ALA A 343 -2.91 12.11 6.73
N LEU A 344 -1.65 12.53 6.58
CA LEU A 344 -0.66 12.50 7.66
C LEU A 344 -1.07 13.39 8.84
N LYS A 345 -1.66 14.57 8.59
CA LYS A 345 -2.24 15.41 9.64
C LYS A 345 -3.38 14.71 10.39
N LEU A 346 -4.29 14.04 9.67
CA LEU A 346 -5.40 13.28 10.28
C LEU A 346 -4.94 12.12 11.16
N LEU A 347 -3.83 11.45 10.81
CA LEU A 347 -3.29 10.34 11.60
C LEU A 347 -2.75 10.75 12.97
N ASN A 348 -2.45 12.04 13.17
CA ASN A 348 -1.98 12.61 14.45
C ASN A 348 -0.82 11.82 15.08
N ILE A 349 0.20 11.50 14.29
CA ILE A 349 1.36 10.75 14.75
C ILE A 349 2.24 11.67 15.59
N ARG A 350 2.43 11.34 16.87
CA ARG A 350 3.18 12.18 17.82
C ARG A 350 4.44 11.49 18.33
N LEU A 351 5.44 12.30 18.64
CA LEU A 351 6.67 11.88 19.32
C LEU A 351 6.41 11.12 20.63
N SER A 352 5.39 11.57 21.37
CA SER A 352 5.01 11.00 22.66
C SER A 352 4.48 9.57 22.53
N ASP A 353 4.06 9.12 21.35
CA ASP A 353 3.36 7.85 21.19
C ASP A 353 4.27 6.66 21.53
N LYS A 354 5.56 6.73 21.17
CA LYS A 354 6.56 5.71 21.57
C LYS A 354 6.76 5.65 23.08
N LYS A 355 6.83 6.81 23.75
CA LYS A 355 6.98 6.90 25.21
C LYS A 355 5.72 6.40 25.92
N ARG A 356 4.54 6.75 25.40
CA ARG A 356 3.24 6.31 25.91
C ARG A 356 3.04 4.81 25.78
N ASP A 357 3.34 4.23 24.62
CA ASP A 357 3.27 2.78 24.40
C ASP A 357 4.20 2.04 25.36
N LEU A 358 5.45 2.50 25.52
CA LEU A 358 6.38 1.90 26.48
C LEU A 358 5.88 2.02 27.93
N ALA A 359 5.30 3.16 28.31
CA ALA A 359 4.72 3.35 29.64
C ALA A 359 3.50 2.43 29.87
N GLN A 360 2.66 2.25 28.85
CA GLN A 360 1.51 1.36 28.89
C GLN A 360 1.94 -0.10 29.01
N GLN A 361 2.94 -0.54 28.23
CA GLN A 361 3.51 -1.89 28.35
C GLN A 361 4.13 -2.13 29.73
N LYS A 362 4.83 -1.15 30.30
CA LYS A 362 5.35 -1.22 31.67
C LYS A 362 4.23 -1.34 32.70
N ALA A 363 3.20 -0.51 32.59
CA ALA A 363 2.05 -0.56 33.49
C ALA A 363 1.29 -1.89 33.39
N GLU A 364 1.13 -2.43 32.19
CA GLU A 364 0.49 -3.72 31.96
C GLU A 364 1.35 -4.89 32.47
N ALA A 365 2.67 -4.86 32.24
CA ALA A 365 3.60 -5.83 32.82
C ALA A 365 3.57 -5.79 34.35
N GLN A 366 3.53 -4.59 34.96
CA GLN A 366 3.35 -4.43 36.40
C GLN A 366 2.00 -4.97 36.87
N ARG A 367 0.91 -4.76 36.14
CA ARG A 367 -0.40 -5.40 36.45
C ARG A 367 -0.32 -6.93 36.34
N ARG A 368 0.39 -7.49 35.37
CA ARG A 368 0.56 -8.94 35.25
C ARG A 368 1.41 -9.53 36.39
N LEU A 369 2.43 -8.80 36.85
CA LEU A 369 3.34 -9.23 37.91
C LEU A 369 2.76 -9.02 39.33
N TYR A 370 2.06 -7.91 39.57
CA TYR A 370 1.58 -7.50 40.90
C TYR A 370 0.05 -7.52 41.04
N GLY A 371 -0.71 -7.60 39.94
CA GLY A 371 -2.18 -7.51 39.92
C GLY A 371 -2.93 -8.75 40.41
N HIS A 372 -2.24 -9.76 40.94
CA HIS A 372 -2.85 -10.77 41.82
C HIS A 372 -2.86 -10.36 43.30
N GLY A 373 -2.37 -9.18 43.65
CA GLY A 373 -2.32 -8.67 45.03
C GLY A 373 -3.62 -8.06 45.57
N SER A 374 -4.67 -7.85 44.74
CA SER A 374 -5.93 -7.23 45.22
C SER A 374 -7.23 -7.94 44.79
N MET A 375 -7.20 -8.88 43.86
CA MET A 375 -8.33 -9.80 43.64
C MET A 375 -8.08 -11.07 44.46
N LYS A 376 -8.54 -11.08 45.72
CA LYS A 376 -8.72 -12.34 46.45
C LYS A 376 -9.64 -13.21 45.60
N LYS A 377 -9.13 -14.31 45.03
CA LYS A 377 -9.98 -15.36 44.45
C LYS A 377 -11.02 -15.69 45.51
N LEU A 378 -12.30 -15.40 45.23
CA LEU A 378 -13.42 -15.77 46.08
C LEU A 378 -13.30 -17.27 46.35
N SER A 379 -13.12 -17.65 47.62
CA SER A 379 -13.22 -19.06 47.99
C SER A 379 -14.69 -19.45 48.00
N ALA A 380 -15.00 -20.74 47.90
CA ALA A 380 -16.38 -21.21 48.04
C ALA A 380 -17.03 -20.83 49.40
N ALA A 381 -16.22 -20.40 50.37
CA ALA A 381 -16.62 -19.94 51.70
C ALA A 381 -16.72 -18.41 51.85
N SER A 382 -16.54 -17.61 50.78
CA SER A 382 -16.71 -16.15 50.85
C SER A 382 -18.16 -15.77 51.16
N SER A 383 -18.33 -14.79 52.06
CA SER A 383 -19.64 -14.29 52.45
C SER A 383 -20.38 -13.65 51.27
N ASP A 384 -21.71 -13.63 51.30
CA ASP A 384 -22.49 -13.05 50.20
C ASP A 384 -22.25 -11.54 50.02
N TRP A 385 -21.90 -10.85 51.11
CA TRP A 385 -21.42 -9.47 51.09
C TRP A 385 -20.10 -9.32 50.31
N GLU A 386 -19.13 -10.22 50.52
CA GLU A 386 -17.84 -10.19 49.80
C GLU A 386 -18.06 -10.40 48.30
N LYS A 387 -18.98 -11.30 47.93
CA LYS A 387 -19.35 -11.55 46.54
C LYS A 387 -20.04 -10.33 45.90
N GLN A 388 -20.93 -9.65 46.63
CA GLN A 388 -21.61 -8.44 46.13
C GLN A 388 -20.62 -7.27 45.95
N ARG A 389 -19.72 -7.06 46.91
CA ARG A 389 -18.69 -6.03 46.83
C ARG A 389 -17.73 -6.28 45.67
N HIS A 390 -17.29 -7.53 45.48
CA HIS A 390 -16.43 -7.89 44.35
C HIS A 390 -17.12 -7.65 43.00
N LYS A 391 -18.42 -7.96 42.87
CA LYS A 391 -19.20 -7.66 41.65
C LYS A 391 -19.32 -6.15 41.40
N LEU A 392 -19.55 -5.35 42.44
CA LEU A 392 -19.60 -3.89 42.33
C LEU A 392 -18.25 -3.31 41.91
N GLU A 393 -17.15 -3.81 42.49
CA GLU A 393 -15.81 -3.36 42.17
C GLU A 393 -15.41 -3.69 40.73
N GLN A 394 -15.73 -4.91 40.27
CA GLN A 394 -15.57 -5.30 38.85
C GLN A 394 -16.38 -4.39 37.92
N ARG A 395 -17.67 -4.16 38.23
CA ARG A 395 -18.53 -3.27 37.43
C ARG A 395 -17.99 -1.84 37.40
N ARG A 396 -17.46 -1.34 38.51
CA ARG A 396 -16.86 0.00 38.61
C ARG A 396 -15.58 0.10 37.76
N GLU A 397 -14.72 -0.92 37.77
CA GLU A 397 -13.53 -0.96 36.90
C GLU A 397 -13.91 -0.99 35.42
N GLU A 398 -14.88 -1.83 35.04
CA GLU A 398 -15.40 -1.91 33.66
C GLU A 398 -15.95 -0.55 33.19
N LEU A 399 -16.73 0.13 34.02
CA LEU A 399 -17.27 1.46 33.70
C LEU A 399 -16.17 2.53 33.61
N LYS A 400 -15.14 2.49 34.47
CA LYS A 400 -13.98 3.40 34.37
C LYS A 400 -13.18 3.20 33.09
N GLU A 401 -12.94 1.94 32.71
CA GLU A 401 -12.29 1.61 31.44
C GLU A 401 -13.12 2.11 30.25
N ARG A 402 -14.43 1.91 30.31
CA ARG A 402 -15.38 2.39 29.30
C ARG A 402 -15.37 3.91 29.18
N LEU A 403 -15.39 4.64 30.30
CA LEU A 403 -15.30 6.09 30.31
C LEU A 403 -14.00 6.59 29.66
N ALA A 404 -12.87 5.94 29.96
CA ALA A 404 -11.59 6.27 29.35
C ALA A 404 -11.60 6.04 27.82
N GLN A 405 -12.24 4.97 27.35
CA GLN A 405 -12.44 4.70 25.92
C GLN A 405 -13.29 5.78 25.25
N VAL A 406 -14.42 6.17 25.86
CA VAL A 406 -15.32 7.21 25.33
C VAL A 406 -14.62 8.57 25.25
N ARG A 407 -13.91 8.98 26.31
CA ARG A 407 -13.13 10.24 26.29
C ARG A 407 -12.04 10.24 25.23
N LYS A 408 -11.35 9.11 25.06
CA LYS A 408 -10.35 8.95 24.00
C LYS A 408 -10.99 9.09 22.61
N GLN A 409 -12.18 8.51 22.41
CA GLN A 409 -12.94 8.64 21.17
C GLN A 409 -13.37 10.09 20.91
N ILE A 410 -13.89 10.81 21.91
CA ILE A 410 -14.27 12.22 21.81
C ILE A 410 -13.07 13.07 21.41
N SER A 411 -11.93 12.92 22.11
CA SER A 411 -10.69 13.64 21.79
C SER A 411 -10.19 13.36 20.37
N ARG A 412 -10.32 12.11 19.89
CA ARG A 412 -10.00 11.74 18.51
C ARG A 412 -10.93 12.43 17.51
N GLU A 413 -12.24 12.44 17.78
CA GLU A 413 -13.22 13.06 16.90
C GLU A 413 -13.07 14.58 16.83
N GLU A 414 -12.74 15.23 17.95
CA GLU A 414 -12.40 16.66 17.98
C GLU A 414 -11.16 16.97 17.15
N HIS A 415 -10.10 16.17 17.31
CA HIS A 415 -8.89 16.30 16.51
C HIS A 415 -9.19 16.13 15.02
N GLU A 416 -9.92 15.08 14.65
CA GLU A 416 -10.30 14.84 13.26
C GLU A 416 -11.09 16.02 12.71
N LYS A 417 -12.10 16.54 13.41
CA LYS A 417 -12.89 17.72 12.99
C LYS A 417 -12.03 18.97 12.75
N GLN A 418 -11.00 19.19 13.56
CA GLN A 418 -10.10 20.33 13.41
C GLN A 418 -9.08 20.18 12.28
N HIS A 419 -8.72 18.95 11.90
CA HIS A 419 -7.61 18.65 10.98
C HIS A 419 -8.04 17.92 9.71
N LEU A 420 -9.33 17.97 9.34
CA LEU A 420 -9.86 17.39 8.11
C LEU A 420 -9.14 17.89 6.84
N GLY A 421 -8.73 19.16 6.82
CA GLY A 421 -8.25 19.78 5.58
C GLY A 421 -9.30 19.65 4.48
N ASN A 422 -8.92 19.05 3.34
CA ASN A 422 -9.85 18.79 2.23
C ASN A 422 -10.49 17.39 2.28
N TYR A 423 -10.32 16.64 3.38
CA TYR A 423 -11.07 15.41 3.61
C TYR A 423 -12.44 15.71 4.23
N ARG A 424 -13.38 14.80 4.00
CA ARG A 424 -14.66 14.73 4.70
C ARG A 424 -14.85 13.32 5.26
N ARG A 425 -15.24 13.21 6.52
CA ARG A 425 -15.63 11.93 7.11
C ARG A 425 -16.95 11.46 6.51
N ILE A 426 -16.94 10.29 5.88
CA ILE A 426 -18.13 9.66 5.28
C ILE A 426 -18.60 8.45 6.10
N TYR A 427 -17.74 7.89 6.95
CA TYR A 427 -18.12 6.88 7.93
C TYR A 427 -17.30 7.02 9.24
N PRO A 428 -17.95 6.96 10.42
CA PRO A 428 -19.41 7.00 10.62
C PRO A 428 -20.00 8.36 10.16
N PRO A 429 -21.18 8.38 9.49
CA PRO A 429 -21.83 9.63 9.11
C PRO A 429 -22.42 10.35 10.32
N ASP A 430 -22.60 11.67 10.22
CA ASP A 430 -23.26 12.46 11.26
C ASP A 430 -24.78 12.23 11.29
N ASP A 431 -25.36 11.76 10.18
CA ASP A 431 -26.76 11.34 10.08
C ASP A 431 -26.97 9.97 10.75
N LYS A 432 -27.79 9.95 11.80
CA LYS A 432 -28.11 8.75 12.58
C LYS A 432 -28.86 7.69 11.78
N LEU A 433 -29.80 8.09 10.92
CA LEU A 433 -30.58 7.13 10.12
C LEU A 433 -29.69 6.47 9.07
N LEU A 434 -28.77 7.25 8.48
CA LEU A 434 -27.79 6.72 7.55
C LEU A 434 -26.78 5.80 8.25
N LEU A 435 -26.36 6.13 9.48
CA LEU A 435 -25.52 5.26 10.29
C LEU A 435 -26.21 3.92 10.60
N GLU A 436 -27.46 3.93 11.04
CA GLU A 436 -28.25 2.72 11.30
C GLU A 436 -28.39 1.84 10.06
N LYS A 437 -28.60 2.47 8.89
CA LYS A 437 -28.60 1.78 7.60
C LYS A 437 -27.26 1.09 7.33
N TYR A 438 -26.14 1.77 7.54
CA TYR A 438 -24.82 1.20 7.35
C TYR A 438 -24.48 0.10 8.37
N GLU A 439 -24.90 0.24 9.63
CA GLU A 439 -24.75 -0.81 10.65
C GLU A 439 -25.52 -2.09 10.27
N SER A 440 -26.73 -1.94 9.71
CA SER A 440 -27.49 -3.06 9.16
C SER A 440 -26.75 -3.75 8.01
N LEU A 441 -26.17 -2.96 7.08
CA LEU A 441 -25.38 -3.50 5.97
C LEU A 441 -24.09 -4.19 6.44
N LEU A 442 -23.42 -3.64 7.46
CA LEU A 442 -22.28 -4.29 8.11
C LEU A 442 -22.68 -5.62 8.71
N SER A 443 -23.78 -5.69 9.46
CA SER A 443 -24.29 -6.94 10.01
C SER A 443 -24.53 -7.98 8.92
N ALA A 444 -25.15 -7.60 7.80
CA ALA A 444 -25.35 -8.48 6.65
C ALA A 444 -24.02 -8.94 6.01
N ALA A 445 -23.04 -8.04 5.88
CA ALA A 445 -21.70 -8.37 5.37
C ALA A 445 -20.97 -9.38 6.28
N PHE A 446 -21.00 -9.19 7.60
CA PHE A 446 -20.45 -10.13 8.57
C PHE A 446 -21.16 -11.48 8.54
N GLN A 447 -22.50 -11.50 8.43
CA GLN A 447 -23.24 -12.76 8.27
C GLN A 447 -22.83 -13.50 6.99
N THR A 448 -22.69 -12.77 5.88
CA THR A 448 -22.24 -13.35 4.59
C THR A 448 -20.80 -13.88 4.66
N PHE A 449 -19.92 -13.19 5.40
CA PHE A 449 -18.55 -13.64 5.65
C PHE A 449 -18.49 -14.89 6.55
N LEU A 450 -19.33 -14.94 7.58
CA LEU A 450 -19.41 -16.06 8.53
C LEU A 450 -20.19 -17.27 7.99
N ALA A 451 -20.99 -17.10 6.93
CA ALA A 451 -21.57 -18.21 6.18
C ALA A 451 -20.44 -19.05 5.54
N GLY A 452 -19.85 -19.94 6.33
CA GLY A 452 -18.68 -20.74 6.00
C GLY A 452 -17.51 -20.70 7.02
N ARG A 453 -17.51 -19.84 8.05
CA ARG A 453 -16.46 -19.78 9.12
C ARG A 453 -17.00 -19.33 10.50
N ALA A 454 -16.30 -19.74 11.58
CA ALA A 454 -16.77 -19.81 12.97
C ALA A 454 -17.32 -18.51 13.64
N ALA A 455 -18.26 -18.71 14.57
CA ALA A 455 -19.25 -17.77 15.11
C ALA A 455 -18.80 -16.74 16.19
N SER A 456 -17.50 -16.55 16.48
CA SER A 456 -17.11 -15.70 17.63
C SER A 456 -17.33 -14.20 17.43
N LEU A 457 -17.31 -13.70 16.18
CA LEU A 457 -17.46 -12.27 15.87
C LEU A 457 -18.90 -11.74 16.09
N GLN A 458 -19.94 -12.58 16.00
CA GLN A 458 -21.34 -12.15 16.18
C GLN A 458 -21.65 -11.71 17.61
N LYS A 459 -20.98 -12.29 18.61
CA LYS A 459 -21.27 -12.04 20.03
C LYS A 459 -20.82 -10.65 20.50
N GLU A 460 -19.83 -10.07 19.83
CA GLU A 460 -19.26 -8.76 20.18
C GLU A 460 -20.06 -7.58 19.61
N MET A 461 -20.75 -7.79 18.48
CA MET A 461 -21.54 -6.76 17.78
C MET A 461 -22.85 -6.46 18.51
N ASN A 462 -23.34 -7.40 19.33
CA ASN A 462 -24.57 -7.28 20.11
C ASN A 462 -24.34 -6.81 21.56
N ASN A 463 -23.16 -6.30 21.92
CA ASN A 463 -22.89 -5.84 23.29
C ASN A 463 -23.53 -4.46 23.56
N PRO A 464 -24.59 -4.35 24.39
CA PRO A 464 -25.29 -3.09 24.66
C PRO A 464 -24.42 -2.04 25.35
N LEU A 465 -23.34 -2.45 26.03
CA LEU A 465 -22.38 -1.53 26.67
C LEU A 465 -21.61 -0.67 25.65
N LYS A 466 -21.53 -1.08 24.37
CA LYS A 466 -20.82 -0.31 23.32
C LYS A 466 -21.53 0.98 22.91
N ARG A 467 -22.80 1.20 23.29
CA ARG A 467 -23.62 2.36 22.85
C ARG A 467 -23.85 3.44 23.92
N MET A 468 -23.28 3.27 25.11
CA MET A 468 -23.47 4.22 26.22
C MET A 468 -22.71 5.53 26.00
N LYS A 469 -23.34 6.66 26.34
CA LYS A 469 -22.70 7.98 26.33
C LYS A 469 -21.89 8.22 27.60
N GLU A 470 -21.03 9.25 27.58
CA GLU A 470 -20.27 9.66 28.76
C GLU A 470 -21.18 9.96 29.96
N GLU A 471 -22.29 10.68 29.74
CA GLU A 471 -23.30 10.99 30.77
C GLU A 471 -23.87 9.71 31.41
N ASP A 472 -24.32 8.74 30.61
CA ASP A 472 -24.88 7.48 31.13
C ASP A 472 -23.86 6.65 31.92
N ILE A 473 -22.58 6.68 31.52
CA ILE A 473 -21.51 5.94 32.21
C ILE A 473 -21.17 6.61 33.55
N LEU A 474 -21.16 7.95 33.60
CA LEU A 474 -20.94 8.71 34.83
C LEU A 474 -22.09 8.48 35.83
N ASP A 475 -23.34 8.48 35.37
CA ASP A 475 -24.50 8.18 36.22
C ASP A 475 -24.44 6.74 36.79
N LEU A 476 -24.03 5.76 35.98
CA LEU A 476 -23.83 4.39 36.46
C LEU A 476 -22.65 4.26 37.44
N LEU A 477 -21.58 5.04 37.27
CA LEU A 477 -20.47 5.09 38.21
C LEU A 477 -20.91 5.68 39.56
N GLU A 478 -21.67 6.77 39.53
CA GLU A 478 -22.27 7.37 40.73
C GLU A 478 -23.20 6.38 41.43
N GLN A 479 -24.02 5.64 40.68
CA GLN A 479 -24.87 4.58 41.24
C GLN A 479 -24.05 3.46 41.89
N CYS A 480 -22.92 3.04 41.28
CA CYS A 480 -22.02 2.07 41.88
C CYS A 480 -21.37 2.58 43.18
N GLU A 481 -21.05 3.87 43.27
CA GLU A 481 -20.53 4.49 44.49
C GLU A 481 -21.59 4.52 45.60
N LEU A 482 -22.83 4.89 45.27
CA LEU A 482 -23.96 4.87 46.21
C LEU A 482 -24.28 3.46 46.70
N ASP A 483 -24.18 2.45 45.84
CA ASP A 483 -24.43 1.05 46.21
C ASP A 483 -23.30 0.46 47.06
N ASP A 484 -22.04 0.88 46.85
CA ASP A 484 -20.90 0.56 47.74
C ASP A 484 -21.08 1.22 49.12
N GLU A 485 -21.52 2.48 49.18
CA GLU A 485 -21.84 3.17 50.44
C GLU A 485 -22.96 2.48 51.23
N LYS A 486 -24.01 2.02 50.53
CA LYS A 486 -25.10 1.21 51.13
C LYS A 486 -24.58 -0.14 51.63
N LEU A 487 -23.71 -0.81 50.87
CA LEU A 487 -23.10 -2.09 51.28
C LEU A 487 -22.18 -1.95 52.49
N MET A 488 -21.57 -0.77 52.66
CA MET A 488 -20.71 -0.44 53.80
C MET A 488 -21.48 0.04 55.04
N GLY A 489 -22.82 0.01 55.00
CA GLY A 489 -23.67 0.34 56.14
C GLY A 489 -23.67 1.83 56.51
N LYS A 490 -23.25 2.72 55.61
CA LYS A 490 -23.32 4.17 55.84
C LYS A 490 -24.72 4.65 55.46
N THR A 491 -25.56 4.91 56.47
CA THR A 491 -26.83 5.60 56.26
C THR A 491 -26.57 7.03 55.77
N SER A 492 -26.77 7.27 54.47
CA SER A 492 -26.86 8.63 53.96
C SER A 492 -28.13 9.28 54.52
N LYS A 493 -27.96 10.41 55.21
CA LYS A 493 -29.08 11.25 55.66
C LYS A 493 -29.95 11.60 54.45
N GLN A 494 -31.23 11.23 54.51
CA GLN A 494 -32.25 11.58 53.53
C GLN A 494 -32.21 13.08 53.21
N LYS A 495 -31.97 13.45 51.94
CA LYS A 495 -32.52 14.69 51.40
C LYS A 495 -33.94 14.37 50.92
N GLY A 496 -34.92 14.96 51.61
CA GLY A 496 -36.35 14.78 51.31
C GLY A 496 -36.75 15.21 49.89
N PRO A 497 -37.92 14.76 49.43
CA PRO A 497 -38.35 14.91 48.04
C PRO A 497 -38.66 16.37 47.68
N LYS A 498 -38.22 16.78 46.48
CA LYS A 498 -38.66 18.04 45.86
C LYS A 498 -40.15 17.93 45.49
N PRO A 499 -41.02 18.89 45.86
CA PRO A 499 -42.41 18.85 45.45
C PRO A 499 -42.59 19.25 43.97
N LEU A 500 -43.55 18.59 43.33
CA LEU A 500 -44.04 18.81 41.97
C LEU A 500 -44.61 20.23 41.80
N LYS A 501 -44.23 20.92 40.72
CA LYS A 501 -44.89 22.14 40.25
C LYS A 501 -45.93 21.81 39.19
N ILE A 502 -47.19 22.11 39.49
CA ILE A 502 -48.26 22.35 38.50
C ILE A 502 -48.57 23.86 38.55
N ASN A 503 -48.75 24.45 37.36
CA ASN A 503 -48.96 25.87 37.12
C ASN A 503 -50.24 26.44 37.76
N THR A 504 -50.16 27.63 38.34
CA THR A 504 -51.11 28.76 38.13
C THR A 504 -50.57 30.05 38.78
N THR A 505 -50.73 31.15 38.05
CA THR A 505 -50.41 32.57 38.33
C THR A 505 -51.43 33.24 39.29
N PRO A 506 -51.37 34.56 39.58
CA PRO A 506 -50.31 35.35 40.21
C PRO A 506 -50.84 36.14 41.44
N SER A 507 -49.98 36.74 42.28
CA SER A 507 -50.11 38.13 42.75
C SER A 507 -49.24 38.46 43.98
N ALA A 508 -48.84 39.73 44.02
CA ALA A 508 -48.43 40.54 45.17
C ALA A 508 -47.07 40.25 45.85
N SER A 509 -46.09 41.08 45.46
CA SER A 509 -45.09 41.68 46.37
C SER A 509 -45.82 42.49 47.50
N PRO A 510 -45.20 42.89 48.64
CA PRO A 510 -43.80 43.35 48.73
C PRO A 510 -43.04 43.15 50.07
N THR A 511 -41.80 43.67 50.06
CA THR A 511 -41.06 44.38 51.14
C THR A 511 -40.15 43.65 52.14
N LEU A 512 -38.87 44.09 52.10
CA LEU A 512 -37.88 44.39 53.18
C LEU A 512 -37.43 43.20 54.05
N SER A 513 -36.16 42.91 54.33
CA SER A 513 -34.95 43.74 54.55
C SER A 513 -33.69 42.84 54.52
N GLY A 514 -32.54 43.34 54.02
CA GLY A 514 -31.24 42.64 54.12
C GLY A 514 -30.57 42.82 55.50
N PRO A 515 -29.24 42.60 55.65
CA PRO A 515 -28.27 41.87 54.81
C PRO A 515 -27.53 40.78 55.63
N ILE A 516 -26.62 39.98 55.02
CA ILE A 516 -25.29 39.62 55.59
C ILE A 516 -24.48 38.74 54.60
N ARG A 517 -23.32 39.29 54.27
CA ARG A 517 -22.07 38.82 53.62
C ARG A 517 -21.89 37.37 53.17
N ARG A 518 -21.49 37.28 51.89
CA ARG A 518 -20.53 36.31 51.35
C ARG A 518 -19.10 36.62 51.84
N SER A 519 -18.31 35.58 52.07
CA SER A 519 -16.84 35.68 52.03
C SER A 519 -16.25 34.44 51.36
N ILE A 520 -15.65 34.68 50.20
CA ILE A 520 -14.60 33.89 49.57
C ILE A 520 -13.28 34.34 50.19
N SER A 521 -12.42 33.41 50.55
CA SER A 521 -10.98 33.68 50.66
C SER A 521 -10.17 32.40 50.52
N CYS A 522 -9.18 32.48 49.62
CA CYS A 522 -8.03 31.59 49.50
C CYS A 522 -7.21 31.52 50.80
N PRO A 523 -6.12 30.73 50.78
CA PRO A 523 -4.87 31.31 51.26
C PRO A 523 -3.71 31.13 50.27
N ARG A 524 -2.85 32.16 50.22
CA ARG A 524 -1.54 32.16 49.57
C ARG A 524 -0.50 32.63 50.59
N SER A 525 0.74 32.15 50.39
CA SER A 525 2.03 32.83 50.65
C SER A 525 2.59 32.82 52.09
N ILE A 526 3.91 32.74 52.25
CA ILE A 526 4.92 33.84 52.19
C ILE A 526 6.33 33.20 52.22
N ALA A 527 7.47 33.77 51.79
CA ALA A 527 7.97 34.80 50.86
C ALA A 527 9.51 34.84 51.13
N SER A 528 10.41 35.13 50.18
CA SER A 528 10.98 36.48 49.92
C SER A 528 12.19 36.26 48.96
N LEU A 529 12.30 36.83 47.75
CA LEU A 529 12.52 38.22 47.25
C LEU A 529 13.93 38.80 47.46
N SER A 530 14.67 38.97 46.37
CA SER A 530 15.22 40.28 45.88
C SER A 530 15.87 40.13 44.49
N SER A 531 15.93 41.26 43.77
CA SER A 531 16.00 41.45 42.29
C SER A 531 17.42 41.84 41.76
N PRO A 532 17.61 42.51 40.59
CA PRO A 532 18.20 41.90 39.38
C PRO A 532 19.48 42.62 38.86
N ASN A 533 19.95 42.16 37.68
CA ASN A 533 20.81 42.78 36.65
C ASN A 533 22.24 42.23 36.38
N GLU A 534 22.42 41.90 35.09
CA GLU A 534 23.55 42.15 34.17
C GLU A 534 24.88 41.33 34.15
N LEU A 535 25.20 40.95 32.90
CA LEU A 535 26.51 40.88 32.22
C LEU A 535 27.53 39.74 32.52
N ARG A 536 27.63 38.86 31.50
CA ARG A 536 28.84 38.43 30.74
C ARG A 536 30.09 37.84 31.44
N ILE A 537 30.61 36.78 30.77
CA ILE A 537 32.04 36.42 30.49
C ILE A 537 32.71 35.26 31.30
N PHE A 538 33.03 34.21 30.52
CA PHE A 538 34.21 33.30 30.49
C PHE A 538 34.50 32.20 31.54
N SER A 539 34.69 30.99 30.95
CA SER A 539 35.83 30.05 31.09
C SER A 539 36.13 29.35 32.42
N SER A 540 36.09 28.00 32.43
CA SER A 540 37.29 27.13 32.32
C SER A 540 37.03 25.69 32.78
N ARG A 541 37.42 24.72 31.93
CA ARG A 541 37.79 23.31 32.19
C ARG A 541 38.95 23.19 33.23
N PRO A 542 39.56 22.02 33.54
CA PRO A 542 39.16 20.60 33.44
C PRO A 542 39.50 19.75 34.71
N SER A 543 39.14 18.47 34.64
CA SER A 543 39.61 17.30 35.40
C SER A 543 41.13 17.01 35.35
N PRO A 544 41.65 16.11 36.24
CA PRO A 544 42.62 15.05 35.84
C PRO A 544 42.35 13.66 36.53
N THR A 545 42.28 12.52 35.81
CA THR A 545 43.30 11.44 35.53
C THR A 545 43.78 10.50 36.67
N VAL A 546 43.30 9.22 36.66
CA VAL A 546 43.97 7.88 36.47
C VAL A 546 45.40 7.66 37.04
N PRO A 547 45.79 6.51 37.70
CA PRO A 547 46.15 5.22 37.03
C PRO A 547 46.03 3.83 37.76
N MET A 548 46.19 2.79 36.91
CA MET A 548 46.28 1.29 36.98
C MET A 548 47.40 0.71 37.92
N PRO A 549 47.56 -0.63 38.22
CA PRO A 549 48.02 -1.70 37.27
C PRO A 549 47.82 -3.26 37.54
N THR A 550 47.93 -4.06 36.45
CA THR A 550 48.59 -5.41 36.21
C THR A 550 48.22 -6.71 37.00
N ALA A 551 48.40 -7.99 36.58
CA ALA A 551 48.73 -8.72 35.32
C ALA A 551 48.78 -10.28 35.53
N LEU A 552 48.96 -11.05 34.42
CA LEU A 552 49.55 -12.43 34.22
C LEU A 552 48.57 -13.64 34.24
N VAL A 553 48.64 -14.75 33.45
CA VAL A 553 49.53 -15.30 32.37
C VAL A 553 48.81 -16.46 31.61
N ARG A 554 49.29 -16.77 30.39
CA ARG A 554 48.90 -17.76 29.34
C ARG A 554 49.57 -19.17 29.57
N PRO A 555 49.69 -20.18 28.66
CA PRO A 555 49.14 -20.44 27.30
C PRO A 555 48.83 -21.93 26.86
N SER A 556 48.32 -22.11 25.62
CA SER A 556 48.58 -23.17 24.58
C SER A 556 48.21 -24.65 24.84
N SER A 557 47.87 -25.56 23.91
CA SER A 557 47.72 -25.66 22.43
C SER A 557 47.27 -27.11 22.07
N ALA A 558 46.83 -27.32 20.82
CA ALA A 558 46.93 -28.55 19.99
C ALA A 558 45.70 -29.47 19.78
N MET A 559 45.30 -29.56 18.50
CA MET A 559 44.64 -30.66 17.77
C MET A 559 45.70 -31.73 17.39
N PRO A 560 45.40 -33.02 17.07
CA PRO A 560 44.70 -33.39 15.82
C PRO A 560 43.95 -34.77 15.72
N ARG A 561 43.20 -34.90 14.59
CA ARG A 561 42.95 -36.08 13.70
C ARG A 561 42.15 -37.34 14.13
N SER A 562 40.98 -37.47 13.48
CA SER A 562 40.42 -38.59 12.65
C SER A 562 40.63 -40.08 12.99
N HIS A 563 39.54 -40.87 12.94
CA HIS A 563 39.44 -42.14 12.18
C HIS A 563 37.97 -42.58 11.96
N SER A 564 37.79 -43.39 10.92
CA SER A 564 36.59 -43.78 10.18
C SER A 564 36.38 -45.31 10.16
N LEU A 565 35.14 -45.79 9.98
CA LEU A 565 34.76 -47.13 9.49
C LEU A 565 33.32 -47.04 8.92
N SER A 566 32.80 -47.80 7.94
CA SER A 566 33.24 -48.46 6.70
C SER A 566 32.15 -49.48 6.30
N ARG A 567 31.86 -49.63 5.00
CA ARG A 567 31.34 -50.81 4.22
C ARG A 567 30.21 -50.37 3.26
N SER A 568 30.05 -50.82 2.02
CA SER A 568 30.64 -51.78 1.04
C SER A 568 29.55 -51.96 -0.05
N GLY A 569 29.72 -52.25 -1.35
CA GLY A 569 30.85 -52.54 -2.23
C GLY A 569 30.37 -52.81 -3.68
N PHE A 570 31.34 -53.00 -4.59
CA PHE A 570 31.33 -53.65 -5.93
C PHE A 570 30.41 -53.14 -7.06
N ALA A 571 30.69 -53.27 -8.37
CA ALA A 571 31.88 -53.27 -9.23
C ALA A 571 31.41 -53.36 -10.71
N HIS A 572 32.14 -52.71 -11.63
CA HIS A 572 32.37 -53.00 -13.07
C HIS A 572 31.30 -52.86 -14.21
N ARG A 573 31.73 -52.06 -15.22
CA ARG A 573 31.74 -52.22 -16.72
C ARG A 573 30.45 -52.18 -17.59
N VAL A 574 30.31 -51.03 -18.27
CA VAL A 574 29.95 -50.64 -19.69
C VAL A 574 30.01 -51.76 -20.78
N PRO A 575 29.44 -51.63 -22.03
CA PRO A 575 28.22 -51.00 -22.60
C PRO A 575 27.37 -51.99 -23.49
N HIS A 576 26.21 -51.59 -24.04
CA HIS A 576 25.82 -51.76 -25.47
C HIS A 576 24.38 -51.31 -25.81
N SER A 577 24.21 -51.04 -27.11
CA SER A 577 23.12 -50.41 -27.87
C SER A 577 22.07 -51.37 -28.47
N ASN A 578 20.90 -50.80 -28.82
CA ASN A 578 19.87 -51.23 -29.80
C ASN A 578 19.04 -52.49 -29.43
N SER A 579 17.74 -52.64 -29.72
CA SER A 579 16.86 -52.24 -30.85
C SER A 579 15.38 -52.36 -30.39
N LEU A 580 14.42 -51.57 -30.85
CA LEU A 580 13.46 -51.82 -31.96
C LEU A 580 12.43 -50.66 -31.87
N GLY A 581 11.94 -49.96 -32.90
CA GLY A 581 11.82 -50.26 -34.31
C GLY A 581 10.33 -50.26 -34.69
N THR A 582 9.81 -49.19 -35.29
CA THR A 582 8.71 -49.30 -36.27
C THR A 582 8.76 -48.14 -37.26
N ILE A 583 8.88 -48.51 -38.53
CA ILE A 583 9.04 -47.66 -39.70
C ILE A 583 7.65 -47.42 -40.31
N HIS A 584 7.35 -46.18 -40.67
CA HIS A 584 6.58 -45.89 -41.88
C HIS A 584 7.41 -44.94 -42.77
N SER A 585 7.59 -45.37 -44.01
CA SER A 585 8.35 -44.75 -45.08
C SER A 585 7.72 -43.44 -45.58
N ASN A 586 8.54 -42.39 -45.72
CA ASN A 586 8.32 -41.33 -46.70
C ASN A 586 9.64 -41.06 -47.43
N LEU A 587 9.70 -41.45 -48.70
CA LEU A 587 10.67 -40.95 -49.67
C LEU A 587 10.25 -39.53 -50.03
N GLY A 588 11.05 -38.55 -49.59
CA GLY A 588 10.88 -37.13 -49.88
C GLY A 588 12.07 -36.32 -49.36
N ASP A 589 13.00 -36.02 -50.27
CA ASP A 589 14.03 -34.97 -50.24
C ASP A 589 15.11 -34.93 -49.13
N PRO A 590 16.36 -35.37 -49.45
CA PRO A 590 17.57 -34.88 -48.77
C PRO A 590 17.80 -33.37 -48.98
N LEU A 591 17.25 -32.81 -50.07
CA LEU A 591 17.40 -31.41 -50.46
C LEU A 591 16.60 -30.42 -49.59
N ILE A 592 15.46 -30.83 -49.03
CA ILE A 592 14.64 -29.99 -48.15
C ILE A 592 15.31 -29.84 -46.78
N ASN A 593 15.89 -30.91 -46.23
CA ASN A 593 16.62 -30.86 -44.95
C ASN A 593 17.99 -30.16 -45.05
N LEU A 594 18.60 -30.15 -46.24
CA LEU A 594 19.80 -29.34 -46.49
C LEU A 594 19.42 -27.85 -46.63
N ARG A 595 18.34 -27.55 -47.38
CA ARG A 595 17.80 -26.19 -47.51
C ARG A 595 17.39 -25.58 -46.17
N THR A 596 16.78 -26.34 -45.27
CA THR A 596 16.42 -25.82 -43.93
C THR A 596 17.65 -25.56 -43.07
N LYS A 597 18.71 -26.38 -43.15
CA LYS A 597 19.97 -26.14 -42.45
C LYS A 597 20.78 -24.97 -43.02
N GLU A 598 20.79 -24.81 -44.34
CA GLU A 598 21.42 -23.66 -45.00
C GLU A 598 20.64 -22.37 -44.70
N GLN A 599 19.31 -22.42 -44.71
CA GLN A 599 18.46 -21.30 -44.28
C GLN A 599 18.65 -20.96 -42.81
N GLU A 600 18.76 -21.97 -41.94
CA GLU A 600 19.05 -21.78 -40.52
C GLU A 600 20.44 -21.17 -40.31
N ALA A 601 21.46 -21.65 -41.04
CA ALA A 601 22.81 -21.07 -41.00
C ALA A 601 22.84 -19.62 -41.50
N GLU A 602 22.10 -19.29 -42.54
CA GLU A 602 21.96 -17.93 -43.07
C GLU A 602 21.23 -17.02 -42.07
N LEU A 603 20.15 -17.49 -41.42
CA LEU A 603 19.45 -16.74 -40.38
C LEU A 603 20.31 -16.53 -39.14
N VAL A 604 21.10 -17.54 -38.74
CA VAL A 604 22.13 -17.40 -37.69
C VAL A 604 23.15 -16.34 -38.09
N HIS A 605 23.67 -16.38 -39.31
CA HIS A 605 24.65 -15.42 -39.79
C HIS A 605 24.09 -13.98 -39.79
N GLN A 606 22.89 -13.78 -40.35
CA GLN A 606 22.19 -12.49 -40.34
C GLN A 606 21.93 -11.98 -38.92
N THR A 607 21.56 -12.88 -38.01
CA THR A 607 21.38 -12.56 -36.59
C THR A 607 22.66 -12.06 -35.95
N LEU A 608 23.76 -12.79 -36.14
CA LEU A 608 25.06 -12.40 -35.61
C LEU A 608 25.52 -11.06 -36.20
N VAL A 609 25.30 -10.81 -37.50
CA VAL A 609 25.63 -9.52 -38.14
C VAL A 609 24.84 -8.36 -37.52
N VAL A 610 23.51 -8.49 -37.36
CA VAL A 610 22.67 -7.45 -36.77
C VAL A 610 23.06 -7.17 -35.32
N LEU A 611 23.31 -8.22 -34.54
CA LEU A 611 23.71 -8.08 -33.14
C LEU A 611 25.09 -7.43 -33.01
N ASN A 612 26.03 -7.76 -33.89
CA ASN A 612 27.37 -7.17 -33.90
C ASN A 612 27.34 -5.70 -34.37
N ALA A 613 26.36 -5.34 -35.22
CA ALA A 613 26.11 -3.98 -35.68
C ALA A 613 25.40 -3.10 -34.63
N MET A 614 24.91 -3.65 -33.52
CA MET A 614 24.32 -2.85 -32.43
C MET A 614 25.38 -1.90 -31.85
N ARG A 615 25.09 -0.60 -31.91
CA ARG A 615 25.97 0.46 -31.45
C ARG A 615 25.24 1.35 -30.46
N ILE A 616 25.73 1.36 -29.23
CA ILE A 616 25.48 2.42 -28.25
C ILE A 616 26.85 2.99 -27.95
N ARG A 617 27.02 4.31 -28.06
CA ARG A 617 28.30 4.99 -27.83
C ARG A 617 28.14 5.99 -26.70
N PHE A 618 29.16 6.09 -25.86
CA PHE A 618 29.23 7.15 -24.87
C PHE A 618 29.36 8.52 -25.57
N PRO A 619 28.44 9.48 -25.37
CA PRO A 619 28.46 10.72 -26.12
C PRO A 619 29.70 11.58 -25.80
N GLY A 620 30.49 11.85 -26.84
CA GLY A 620 31.57 12.85 -26.82
C GLY A 620 32.91 12.39 -26.26
N LYS A 621 33.20 11.08 -26.16
CA LYS A 621 34.53 10.55 -25.83
C LYS A 621 34.93 9.37 -26.73
N THR A 622 36.23 9.12 -26.88
CA THR A 622 36.76 7.92 -27.56
C THR A 622 36.56 6.66 -26.71
N GLU A 623 36.76 5.47 -27.29
CA GLU A 623 36.65 4.20 -26.55
C GLU A 623 37.67 4.18 -25.40
N GLU A 624 38.90 4.61 -25.66
CA GLU A 624 40.00 4.69 -24.68
C GLU A 624 39.68 5.65 -23.53
N GLU A 625 39.09 6.81 -23.83
CA GLU A 625 38.64 7.78 -22.83
C GLU A 625 37.46 7.27 -22.00
N ALA A 626 36.58 6.44 -22.59
CA ALA A 626 35.50 5.76 -21.89
C ALA A 626 36.03 4.66 -20.97
N GLU A 627 37.11 3.96 -21.37
CA GLU A 627 37.79 2.98 -20.52
C GLU A 627 38.44 3.64 -19.30
N ALA A 628 39.13 4.76 -19.50
CA ALA A 628 39.74 5.51 -18.41
C ALA A 628 38.70 6.01 -17.38
N VAL A 629 37.52 6.45 -17.84
CA VAL A 629 36.41 6.82 -16.94
C VAL A 629 35.93 5.62 -16.14
N LEU A 630 35.82 4.44 -16.75
CA LEU A 630 35.45 3.21 -16.02
C LEU A 630 36.49 2.81 -14.99
N ASP A 631 37.78 2.97 -15.31
CA ASP A 631 38.87 2.70 -14.38
C ASP A 631 38.85 3.66 -13.18
N GLU A 632 38.50 4.93 -13.38
CA GLU A 632 38.20 5.87 -12.29
C GLU A 632 36.95 5.46 -11.49
N VAL A 633 35.91 4.95 -12.16
CA VAL A 633 34.71 4.43 -11.47
C VAL A 633 35.04 3.18 -10.65
N SER A 634 36.12 2.44 -10.92
CA SER A 634 36.51 1.22 -10.18
C SER A 634 36.55 1.40 -8.65
N ALA A 635 36.90 2.59 -8.15
CA ALA A 635 36.84 2.92 -6.72
C ALA A 635 35.41 3.22 -6.21
N ALA A 636 34.52 3.71 -7.09
CA ALA A 636 33.14 4.10 -6.79
C ALA A 636 32.08 3.05 -7.19
N LEU A 637 32.45 2.01 -7.95
CA LEU A 637 31.53 1.00 -8.50
C LEU A 637 30.94 0.09 -7.40
N CYS A 638 31.54 0.09 -6.20
CA CYS A 638 30.89 -0.46 -4.99
C CYS A 638 29.58 0.27 -4.64
N MET A 639 29.45 1.55 -5.06
CA MET A 639 28.29 2.40 -4.80
C MET A 639 27.32 2.55 -5.98
N CYS A 640 27.66 2.08 -7.18
CA CYS A 640 26.71 2.03 -8.29
C CYS A 640 25.60 1.03 -7.93
N ALA A 641 24.40 1.55 -7.64
CA ALA A 641 23.27 0.75 -7.18
C ALA A 641 23.03 -0.43 -8.13
N ARG A 642 22.93 -1.63 -7.55
CA ARG A 642 22.55 -2.90 -8.23
C ARG A 642 21.38 -2.72 -9.21
N GLU A 643 20.50 -1.77 -8.93
CA GLU A 643 19.36 -1.36 -9.74
C GLU A 643 19.72 -0.79 -11.12
N CYS A 644 20.78 0.04 -11.22
CA CYS A 644 21.23 0.57 -12.51
C CYS A 644 21.78 -0.53 -13.42
N VAL A 645 22.45 -1.52 -12.83
CA VAL A 645 22.97 -2.68 -13.55
C VAL A 645 21.84 -3.55 -14.09
N ILE A 646 20.83 -3.84 -13.27
CA ILE A 646 19.64 -4.60 -13.69
C ILE A 646 18.94 -3.90 -14.85
N LEU A 647 18.71 -2.59 -14.74
CA LEU A 647 18.05 -1.81 -15.78
C LEU A 647 18.83 -1.83 -17.11
N VAL A 648 20.15 -1.68 -17.07
CA VAL A 648 20.98 -1.73 -18.29
C VAL A 648 20.94 -3.12 -18.92
N LEU A 649 21.07 -4.18 -18.12
CA LEU A 649 21.00 -5.56 -18.61
C LEU A 649 19.63 -5.87 -19.22
N ASP A 650 18.54 -5.41 -18.59
CA ASP A 650 17.18 -5.59 -19.09
C ASP A 650 16.95 -4.86 -20.43
N ILE A 651 17.45 -3.63 -20.57
CA ILE A 651 17.35 -2.87 -21.83
C ILE A 651 18.09 -3.59 -22.96
N VAL A 652 19.33 -4.03 -22.70
CA VAL A 652 20.11 -4.76 -23.70
C VAL A 652 19.43 -6.10 -24.04
N HIS A 653 18.93 -6.81 -23.04
CA HIS A 653 18.24 -8.08 -23.22
C HIS A 653 16.95 -7.95 -24.05
N ILE A 654 16.12 -6.93 -23.80
CA ILE A 654 14.91 -6.64 -24.58
C ILE A 654 15.26 -6.31 -26.04
N ASN A 655 16.33 -5.55 -26.28
CA ASN A 655 16.77 -5.21 -27.63
C ASN A 655 17.26 -6.44 -28.39
N VAL A 656 18.01 -7.34 -27.73
CA VAL A 656 18.42 -8.63 -28.30
C VAL A 656 17.20 -9.49 -28.65
N ARG A 657 16.22 -9.59 -27.73
CA ARG A 657 14.97 -10.32 -27.98
C ARG A 657 14.21 -9.77 -29.19
N SER A 658 14.12 -8.45 -29.32
CA SER A 658 13.46 -7.79 -30.45
C SER A 658 14.20 -8.03 -31.78
N ALA A 659 15.54 -8.01 -31.77
CA ALA A 659 16.34 -8.34 -32.95
C ALA A 659 16.11 -9.79 -33.42
N LEU A 660 16.08 -10.74 -32.48
CA LEU A 660 15.82 -12.14 -32.76
C LEU A 660 14.42 -12.37 -33.35
N GLN A 661 13.39 -11.73 -32.78
CA GLN A 661 12.00 -11.82 -33.29
C GLN A 661 11.86 -11.29 -34.72
N ARG A 662 12.63 -10.26 -35.10
CA ARG A 662 12.61 -9.69 -36.45
C ARG A 662 13.23 -10.63 -37.50
N ILE A 663 14.26 -11.37 -37.12
CA ILE A 663 15.03 -12.22 -38.05
C ILE A 663 14.41 -13.62 -38.17
N TRP A 664 14.09 -14.25 -37.04
CA TRP A 664 13.61 -15.64 -37.01
C TRP A 664 12.09 -15.77 -37.25
N ARG A 665 11.31 -14.67 -37.11
CA ARG A 665 9.83 -14.65 -37.20
C ARG A 665 9.12 -15.75 -36.39
N GLU A 666 9.81 -16.30 -35.39
CA GLU A 666 9.29 -17.36 -34.53
C GLU A 666 8.56 -16.75 -33.33
N PRO A 667 7.38 -17.27 -32.95
CA PRO A 667 6.61 -16.75 -31.81
C PRO A 667 7.32 -16.99 -30.46
N ASP A 668 8.19 -17.99 -30.36
CA ASP A 668 8.94 -18.32 -29.15
C ASP A 668 10.46 -18.29 -29.39
N VAL A 669 11.04 -17.10 -29.27
CA VAL A 669 12.51 -16.91 -29.38
C VAL A 669 13.30 -17.55 -28.24
N ASP A 670 12.64 -18.02 -27.16
CA ASP A 670 13.30 -18.68 -26.03
C ASP A 670 13.78 -20.09 -26.40
N SER A 671 13.23 -20.64 -27.48
CA SER A 671 13.61 -21.90 -28.09
C SER A 671 14.99 -21.84 -28.77
N LEU A 672 15.43 -20.64 -29.19
CA LEU A 672 16.60 -20.43 -30.02
C LEU A 672 17.92 -20.63 -29.26
N HIS A 673 18.87 -21.33 -29.88
CA HIS A 673 20.20 -21.57 -29.31
C HIS A 673 20.92 -20.26 -28.93
N LEU A 674 20.94 -19.29 -29.84
CA LEU A 674 21.57 -17.98 -29.63
C LEU A 674 20.98 -17.24 -28.41
N TYR A 675 19.66 -17.25 -28.26
CA TYR A 675 18.99 -16.59 -27.13
C TYR A 675 19.36 -17.24 -25.79
N ARG A 676 19.42 -18.58 -25.74
CA ARG A 676 19.86 -19.31 -24.54
C ARG A 676 21.32 -19.01 -24.20
N LEU A 677 22.20 -18.88 -25.20
CA LEU A 677 23.58 -18.46 -24.99
C LEU A 677 23.64 -17.06 -24.38
N PHE A 678 22.91 -16.09 -24.94
CA PHE A 678 22.90 -14.72 -24.42
C PHE A 678 22.32 -14.64 -23.01
N ASN A 679 21.27 -15.41 -22.71
CA ASN A 679 20.73 -15.53 -21.36
C ASN A 679 21.73 -16.06 -20.34
N ARG A 680 22.62 -16.99 -20.73
CA ARG A 680 23.71 -17.43 -19.83
C ARG A 680 24.67 -16.28 -19.53
N VAL A 681 24.99 -15.44 -20.51
CA VAL A 681 25.83 -14.23 -20.32
C VAL A 681 25.13 -13.23 -19.38
N PHE A 682 23.87 -12.88 -19.64
CA PHE A 682 23.12 -11.94 -18.81
C PHE A 682 22.97 -12.42 -17.37
N ASN A 683 22.65 -13.70 -17.17
CA ASN A 683 22.57 -14.29 -15.84
C ASN A 683 23.92 -14.22 -15.11
N ARG A 684 25.04 -14.50 -15.79
CA ARG A 684 26.37 -14.36 -15.16
C ARG A 684 26.62 -12.93 -14.71
N LEU A 685 26.34 -11.95 -15.57
CA LEU A 685 26.52 -10.53 -15.24
C LEU A 685 25.64 -10.12 -14.05
N LEU A 686 24.38 -10.59 -14.02
CA LEU A 686 23.42 -10.31 -12.94
C LEU A 686 23.86 -10.83 -11.55
N TRP A 687 24.46 -12.02 -11.51
CA TRP A 687 24.91 -12.67 -10.27
C TRP A 687 26.34 -12.29 -9.85
N SER A 688 27.02 -11.43 -10.61
CA SER A 688 28.35 -10.93 -10.26
C SER A 688 28.25 -9.67 -9.40
N HIS A 689 29.08 -9.57 -8.35
CA HIS A 689 29.04 -8.48 -7.37
C HIS A 689 30.45 -7.94 -7.08
N GLY A 690 30.56 -6.63 -6.83
CA GLY A 690 31.82 -5.95 -6.48
C GLY A 690 32.95 -6.22 -7.48
N GLN A 691 34.11 -6.65 -6.98
CA GLN A 691 35.28 -7.02 -7.79
C GLN A 691 34.98 -8.11 -8.84
N GLY A 692 34.00 -8.99 -8.58
CA GLY A 692 33.61 -10.05 -9.51
C GLY A 692 32.87 -9.54 -10.75
N LEU A 693 32.10 -8.46 -10.62
CA LEU A 693 31.46 -7.78 -11.76
C LEU A 693 32.49 -6.98 -12.56
N TRP A 694 33.42 -6.31 -11.88
CA TRP A 694 34.54 -5.62 -12.53
C TRP A 694 35.38 -6.58 -13.38
N ASN A 695 35.72 -7.75 -12.84
CA ASN A 695 36.43 -8.79 -13.57
C ASN A 695 35.64 -9.36 -14.77
N CYS A 696 34.32 -9.14 -14.84
CA CYS A 696 33.49 -9.50 -15.99
C CYS A 696 33.44 -8.40 -17.06
N LEU A 697 33.75 -7.14 -16.69
CA LEU A 697 33.68 -5.96 -17.56
C LEU A 697 35.07 -5.40 -17.94
N SER A 698 36.15 -5.83 -17.28
CA SER A 698 37.52 -5.38 -17.54
C SER A 698 38.15 -6.12 -18.72
N ASN A 699 38.96 -5.41 -19.53
CA ASN A 699 39.63 -5.95 -20.72
C ASN A 699 40.64 -7.09 -20.43
N THR A 700 41.01 -7.29 -19.17
CA THR A 700 42.00 -8.27 -18.75
C THR A 700 41.42 -9.62 -18.31
N GLY A 701 40.08 -9.79 -18.30
CA GLY A 701 39.45 -10.99 -17.76
C GLY A 701 38.42 -11.64 -18.68
N SER A 702 38.79 -12.76 -19.31
CA SER A 702 37.88 -13.74 -19.92
C SER A 702 37.01 -14.49 -18.88
N SER A 703 36.65 -13.83 -17.76
CA SER A 703 36.01 -14.47 -16.61
C SER A 703 34.58 -14.93 -16.89
N TRP A 704 33.84 -14.18 -17.71
CA TRP A 704 32.52 -14.60 -18.18
C TRP A 704 32.62 -15.70 -19.25
N GLU A 705 33.72 -15.74 -20.01
CA GLU A 705 33.99 -16.79 -21.02
C GLU A 705 34.20 -18.16 -20.35
N THR A 706 34.68 -18.22 -19.10
CA THR A 706 34.80 -19.47 -18.33
C THR A 706 33.47 -20.16 -18.03
N ASN A 707 32.32 -19.47 -18.19
CA ASN A 707 31.02 -20.15 -18.10
C ASN A 707 30.78 -21.12 -19.26
N PHE A 708 31.44 -20.91 -20.38
CA PHE A 708 31.34 -21.76 -21.56
C PHE A 708 32.40 -22.87 -21.57
N SER A 709 33.52 -22.70 -20.86
CA SER A 709 34.54 -23.75 -20.75
C SER A 709 34.10 -24.96 -19.91
N LYS A 710 32.97 -24.86 -19.20
CA LYS A 710 32.35 -25.97 -18.44
C LYS A 710 31.16 -26.63 -19.15
N SER A 711 30.72 -26.10 -20.30
CA SER A 711 29.63 -26.69 -21.08
C SER A 711 30.16 -27.63 -22.16
N SER A 712 29.42 -28.70 -22.45
CA SER A 712 29.72 -29.64 -23.54
C SER A 712 29.43 -29.09 -24.95
N GLU A 713 28.95 -27.86 -25.06
CA GLU A 713 28.64 -27.18 -26.33
C GLU A 713 29.86 -26.39 -26.83
N VAL A 714 30.33 -26.71 -28.04
CA VAL A 714 31.44 -25.99 -28.70
C VAL A 714 30.89 -24.72 -29.35
N LEU A 715 31.24 -23.55 -28.83
CA LEU A 715 30.86 -22.27 -29.42
C LEU A 715 31.71 -21.94 -30.65
N SER A 716 31.08 -21.39 -31.69
CA SER A 716 31.81 -20.84 -32.83
C SER A 716 32.54 -19.53 -32.46
N PRO A 717 33.62 -19.17 -33.17
CA PRO A 717 34.31 -17.89 -32.97
C PRO A 717 33.40 -16.67 -33.15
N GLN A 718 32.38 -16.78 -34.00
CA GLN A 718 31.44 -15.70 -34.31
C GLN A 718 30.42 -15.49 -33.18
N GLU A 719 29.90 -16.57 -32.60
CA GLU A 719 29.00 -16.52 -31.44
C GLU A 719 29.70 -15.95 -30.21
N LEU A 720 30.95 -16.35 -29.98
CA LEU A 720 31.77 -15.81 -28.90
C LEU A 720 32.03 -14.31 -29.09
N GLN A 721 32.32 -13.88 -30.31
CA GLN A 721 32.49 -12.46 -30.64
C GLN A 721 31.21 -11.65 -30.42
N CYS A 722 30.04 -12.23 -30.73
CA CYS A 722 28.75 -11.60 -30.45
C CYS A 722 28.50 -11.47 -28.94
N CYS A 723 28.85 -12.49 -28.15
CA CYS A 723 28.76 -12.42 -26.69
C CYS A 723 29.68 -11.32 -26.12
N ARG A 724 30.93 -11.21 -26.63
CA ARG A 724 31.85 -10.10 -26.29
C ARG A 724 31.21 -8.74 -26.56
N ARG A 725 30.55 -8.60 -27.72
CA ARG A 725 29.88 -7.36 -28.09
C ARG A 725 28.72 -7.00 -27.16
N LEU A 726 27.93 -7.99 -26.73
CA LEU A 726 26.85 -7.76 -25.76
C LEU A 726 27.38 -7.28 -24.41
N VAL A 727 28.48 -7.87 -23.93
CA VAL A 727 29.14 -7.42 -22.69
C VAL A 727 29.64 -5.98 -22.84
N GLN A 728 30.25 -5.64 -23.97
CA GLN A 728 30.69 -4.27 -24.26
C GLN A 728 29.50 -3.29 -24.33
N LEU A 729 28.37 -3.69 -24.92
CA LEU A 729 27.17 -2.84 -24.99
C LEU A 729 26.62 -2.55 -23.58
N CYS A 730 26.63 -3.55 -22.70
CA CYS A 730 26.23 -3.36 -21.30
C CYS A 730 27.18 -2.38 -20.59
N ARG A 731 28.49 -2.48 -20.86
CA ARG A 731 29.52 -1.57 -20.36
C ARG A 731 29.30 -0.12 -20.83
N ASP A 732 29.05 0.08 -22.12
CA ASP A 732 28.82 1.40 -22.71
C ASP A 732 27.54 2.06 -22.16
N CYS A 733 26.47 1.28 -21.97
CA CYS A 733 25.23 1.76 -21.36
C CYS A 733 25.42 2.16 -19.89
N LEU A 734 26.16 1.37 -19.12
CA LEU A 734 26.48 1.68 -17.72
C LEU A 734 27.25 2.99 -17.59
N LEU A 735 28.18 3.25 -18.52
CA LEU A 735 28.92 4.50 -18.60
C LEU A 735 28.01 5.72 -18.83
N VAL A 736 27.05 5.60 -19.74
CA VAL A 736 26.08 6.67 -20.02
C VAL A 736 25.25 6.98 -18.77
N VAL A 737 24.75 5.93 -18.09
CA VAL A 737 23.97 6.07 -16.85
C VAL A 737 24.82 6.70 -15.75
N TYR A 738 26.07 6.27 -15.58
CA TYR A 738 26.97 6.82 -14.58
C TYR A 738 27.25 8.31 -14.82
N LYS A 739 27.56 8.72 -16.06
CA LYS A 739 27.76 10.14 -16.39
C LYS A 739 26.52 10.96 -16.07
N PHE A 740 25.35 10.48 -16.47
CA PHE A 740 24.08 11.15 -16.15
C PHE A 740 23.89 11.32 -14.64
N VAL A 741 24.16 10.27 -13.85
CA VAL A 741 24.06 10.33 -12.37
C VAL A 741 25.11 11.26 -11.77
N SER A 742 26.34 11.26 -12.29
CA SER A 742 27.43 12.12 -11.83
C SER A 742 27.15 13.60 -12.12
N GLU A 743 26.71 13.93 -13.35
CA GLU A 743 26.29 15.28 -13.75
C GLU A 743 25.07 15.75 -12.95
N SER A 744 24.11 14.85 -12.66
CA SER A 744 22.95 15.14 -11.81
C SER A 744 23.32 15.47 -10.36
N ARG A 745 24.43 14.91 -9.86
CA ARG A 745 24.97 15.20 -8.52
C ARG A 745 25.85 16.46 -8.51
N GLY A 746 26.26 16.96 -9.67
CA GLY A 746 27.24 18.04 -9.86
C GLY A 746 26.68 19.47 -10.04
N SER A 747 25.45 19.77 -9.62
CA SER A 747 24.91 21.14 -9.59
C SER A 747 24.67 21.68 -8.16
N LEU A 748 25.48 21.22 -7.20
CA LEU A 748 25.56 21.77 -5.85
C LEU A 748 27.02 22.20 -5.57
N THR A 749 27.55 23.13 -6.36
CA THR A 749 28.83 23.79 -6.08
C THR A 749 28.57 25.24 -5.70
N GLY A 750 28.40 25.44 -4.40
CA GLY A 750 28.35 26.75 -3.76
C GLY A 750 28.59 26.62 -2.27
N LEU A 751 29.87 26.49 -1.87
CA LEU A 751 30.44 26.57 -0.51
C LEU A 751 30.15 25.32 0.37
N SER A 752 31.09 24.60 1.01
CA SER A 752 32.52 24.73 1.32
C SER A 752 33.05 23.31 1.66
N PRO A 753 34.34 22.99 1.45
CA PRO A 753 34.89 21.64 1.62
C PRO A 753 35.45 21.44 3.03
N GLU A 754 34.82 20.59 3.86
CA GLU A 754 35.47 20.11 5.09
C GLU A 754 34.77 18.87 5.65
N TRP A 755 34.68 17.79 4.87
CA TRP A 755 34.31 16.47 5.39
C TRP A 755 35.25 15.43 4.79
N ASP A 756 36.50 15.46 5.26
CA ASP A 756 37.36 14.30 5.25
C ASP A 756 37.02 13.43 6.46
N ASP A 757 36.82 12.14 6.15
CA ASP A 757 37.17 10.99 6.98
C ASP A 757 36.50 10.83 8.37
N THR A 758 35.48 9.97 8.46
CA THR A 758 35.58 8.64 9.11
C THR A 758 34.20 8.02 9.46
N ARG A 759 33.98 6.82 8.91
CA ARG A 759 33.07 5.72 9.33
C ARG A 759 31.58 5.77 9.02
#